data_AF-A0A8E2VL08-F1
#
_entry.id   AF-A0A8E2VL08-F1
#
_cell.length_a   1.000
_cell.length_b   1.000
_cell.length_c   1.000
_cell.angle_alpha   90.00
_cell.angle_beta   90.00
_cell.angle_gamma   90.00
#
_symmetry.space_group_name_H-M   'P 1'
#
loop_
_entity.id
_entity.type
_entity.pdbx_description
1 polymer ?
#
loop_
_entity_poly.entity_id
_entity_poly.type
_entity_poly.pdbx_seq_one_letter_code
_entity_poly.pdbx_strand_id
1 'polypeptide(L)'
;MPGPAMHHMIADRLKAAIQSGRGLGEGPGPDEVQKLQDLLADPKNLPYLFFGCHGPDPFFFNTKDLNPTVGKLVEIYNDVGDFIDDFKEALLSVVPQPVLDALEAFDEAVDEVIEDSALLSELEQTFNDINNVLTGLQATLTEALKAFVSDFNLFDLISHPYRDGAAEGEWWWFDAMHYRKTGRMAEELLNSTRDMSSPHHLYALGYLTHVGADTVGHAYVNLWSGGPYRSQSQRHKTGENFQDVFNLLNVTGQDWNRSKIHALCNFNFTGTISDEEPEGDPKLPPDFAAFLAEAMNKVYQEDGDPDPDYASRITASDVDDTYRLWYRFMKSFTDTGTLPAPVPYSLTAELREVWEKTTDNLDEVGDFLEDATDTASDFGILSIFILLAALVIAAVMAAAALADGIAGAVVTLGTATIRYAACLIYEQVHNAFMMFRLSLALNGLGFPMIEHLTDPRLRQFVTPSMPDPTGTVAANVAGREPLLRFSADFLSDPLAAIFNQERHLIYPLTDGEKSAVQPAPASYFTQFATHYAFGRIPVDDDLVTQLAAMQDAGGDPDEAALLALLGKRTLGNGLDFSGHLYGRWFRGLRIPDFNLDSDRGYGFLCWRQKGDSPNEPTRLITNIDQADPRTVSLTILP
;
A
#
# COMPACT_ATOMS: atom_id res chain seq x y z
N MET A 1 6.05 7.40 -1.44
CA MET A 1 5.21 7.84 -0.35
C MET A 1 5.59 6.95 0.79
N PRO A 2 6.07 7.49 1.90
CA PRO A 2 5.72 6.88 3.17
C PRO A 2 4.28 6.34 3.08
N GLY A 3 4.06 5.06 3.32
CA GLY A 3 2.70 4.54 3.25
C GLY A 3 1.87 4.98 4.47
N PRO A 4 0.55 4.72 4.48
CA PRO A 4 -0.32 5.10 5.59
C PRO A 4 0.15 4.62 6.97
N ALA A 5 0.84 3.47 7.10
CA ALA A 5 1.40 3.05 8.39
C ALA A 5 2.51 3.98 8.87
N MET A 6 3.42 4.39 7.98
CA MET A 6 4.47 5.32 8.30
C MET A 6 3.91 6.68 8.74
N HIS A 7 2.89 7.17 8.05
CA HIS A 7 2.18 8.40 8.41
C HIS A 7 1.55 8.33 9.80
N HIS A 8 0.88 7.23 10.13
CA HIS A 8 0.35 7.00 11.47
C HIS A 8 1.46 7.01 12.54
N MET A 9 2.59 6.36 12.28
CA MET A 9 3.70 6.32 13.23
C MET A 9 4.33 7.70 13.46
N ILE A 10 4.45 8.53 12.42
CA ILE A 10 4.95 9.90 12.55
C ILE A 10 3.94 10.76 13.32
N ALA A 11 2.66 10.68 12.99
CA ALA A 11 1.60 11.42 13.68
C ALA A 11 1.47 11.03 15.16
N ASP A 12 1.54 9.74 15.49
CA ASP A 12 1.47 9.28 16.88
C ASP A 12 2.71 9.72 17.68
N ARG A 13 3.90 9.71 17.07
CA ARG A 13 5.11 10.27 17.70
C ARG A 13 5.02 11.78 17.89
N LEU A 14 4.46 12.53 16.94
CA LEU A 14 4.22 13.96 17.10
C LEU A 14 3.24 14.22 18.26
N LYS A 15 2.13 13.47 18.31
CA LYS A 15 1.18 13.51 19.44
C LYS A 15 1.88 13.27 20.77
N ALA A 16 2.70 12.22 20.88
CA ALA A 16 3.47 11.93 22.09
C ALA A 16 4.48 13.04 22.43
N ALA A 17 5.11 13.67 21.43
CA ALA A 17 6.00 14.81 21.63
C ALA A 17 5.24 16.04 22.17
N ILE A 18 4.06 16.35 21.63
CA ILE A 18 3.18 17.43 22.11
C ILE A 18 2.74 17.16 23.55
N GLN A 19 2.25 15.94 23.85
CA GLN A 19 1.81 15.54 25.19
C GLN A 19 2.94 15.59 26.23
N SER A 20 4.19 15.39 25.81
CA SER A 20 5.36 15.47 26.70
C SER A 20 6.01 16.87 26.76
N GLY A 21 5.40 17.88 26.12
CA GLY A 21 5.94 19.24 26.08
C GLY A 21 7.26 19.37 25.30
N ARG A 22 7.58 18.39 24.46
CA ARG A 22 8.79 18.34 23.61
C ARG A 22 8.53 18.73 22.15
N GLY A 23 7.27 18.93 21.77
CA GLY A 23 6.79 18.99 20.37
C GLY A 23 6.87 20.35 19.64
N LEU A 24 6.30 20.35 18.42
CA LEU A 24 5.95 21.47 17.49
C LEU A 24 7.00 22.54 17.15
N GLY A 25 8.26 22.32 17.52
CA GLY A 25 9.33 23.26 17.21
C GLY A 25 9.20 24.59 17.98
N GLU A 26 9.95 25.60 17.54
CA GLU A 26 9.95 26.92 18.20
C GLU A 26 8.77 27.77 17.74
N GLY A 27 7.97 28.30 18.68
CA GLY A 27 6.91 29.26 18.38
C GLY A 27 5.78 29.27 19.42
N PRO A 28 5.03 28.17 19.56
CA PRO A 28 3.89 28.10 20.47
C PRO A 28 4.28 28.37 21.92
N GLY A 29 3.49 29.17 22.62
CA GLY A 29 3.62 29.38 24.06
C GLY A 29 2.99 28.24 24.86
N PRO A 30 3.19 28.23 26.20
CA PRO A 30 2.63 27.19 27.07
C PRO A 30 1.11 27.06 26.97
N ASP A 31 0.39 28.19 26.82
CA ASP A 31 -1.07 28.21 26.74
C ASP A 31 -1.56 27.58 25.42
N GLU A 32 -0.89 27.88 24.30
CA GLU A 32 -1.17 27.26 23.01
C GLU A 32 -0.92 25.74 23.03
N VAL A 33 0.21 25.32 23.62
CA VAL A 33 0.54 23.90 23.76
C VAL A 33 -0.50 23.20 24.63
N GLN A 34 -0.95 23.82 25.72
CA GLN A 34 -1.98 23.24 26.59
C GLN A 34 -3.30 22.99 25.84
N LYS A 35 -3.75 23.93 24.99
CA LYS A 35 -4.97 23.73 24.18
C LYS A 35 -4.88 22.48 23.29
N LEU A 36 -3.72 22.25 22.66
CA LEU A 36 -3.51 21.05 21.86
C LEU A 36 -3.44 19.78 22.70
N GLN A 37 -2.80 19.85 23.86
CA GLN A 37 -2.76 18.71 24.78
C GLN A 37 -4.16 18.32 25.24
N ASP A 38 -5.02 19.30 25.54
CA ASP A 38 -6.42 19.07 25.91
C ASP A 38 -7.21 18.42 24.78
N LEU A 39 -7.04 18.87 23.53
CA LEU A 39 -7.66 18.25 22.36
C LEU A 39 -7.19 16.80 22.14
N LEU A 40 -5.87 16.56 22.20
CA LEU A 40 -5.26 15.24 22.00
C LEU A 40 -5.56 14.26 23.12
N ALA A 41 -5.98 14.75 24.29
CA ALA A 41 -6.39 13.94 25.42
C ALA A 41 -7.82 13.37 25.26
N ASP A 42 -8.68 14.02 24.47
CA ASP A 42 -10.01 13.50 24.12
C ASP A 42 -9.92 12.60 22.87
N PRO A 43 -10.18 11.29 23.00
CA PRO A 43 -10.08 10.36 21.88
C PRO A 43 -10.97 10.71 20.68
N LYS A 44 -12.09 11.41 20.90
CA LYS A 44 -13.02 11.81 19.83
C LYS A 44 -12.40 12.76 18.82
N ASN A 45 -11.32 13.44 19.20
CA ASN A 45 -10.61 14.37 18.31
C ASN A 45 -9.47 13.70 17.53
N LEU A 46 -9.05 12.49 17.89
CA LEU A 46 -7.97 11.77 17.22
C LEU A 46 -8.23 11.50 15.73
N PRO A 47 -9.48 11.24 15.27
CA PRO A 47 -9.78 11.10 13.85
C PRO A 47 -9.33 12.26 12.98
N TYR A 48 -9.39 13.49 13.49
CA TYR A 48 -8.88 14.65 12.75
C TYR A 48 -7.37 14.54 12.49
N LEU A 49 -6.59 14.17 13.51
CA LEU A 49 -5.14 14.01 13.37
C LEU A 49 -4.77 12.87 12.41
N PHE A 50 -5.36 11.69 12.60
CA PHE A 50 -4.99 10.49 11.84
C PHE A 50 -5.58 10.47 10.43
N PHE A 51 -6.75 11.09 10.20
CA PHE A 51 -7.19 11.34 8.82
C PHE A 51 -6.29 12.39 8.16
N GLY A 52 -5.91 13.43 8.88
CA GLY A 52 -4.99 14.46 8.39
C GLY A 52 -3.62 13.92 8.02
N CYS A 53 -3.07 12.93 8.74
CA CYS A 53 -1.74 12.40 8.45
C CYS A 53 -1.62 11.64 7.13
N HIS A 54 -2.74 11.27 6.50
CA HIS A 54 -2.76 10.76 5.13
C HIS A 54 -2.70 11.86 4.07
N GLY A 55 -2.78 13.14 4.47
CA GLY A 55 -2.59 14.27 3.57
C GLY A 55 -3.51 14.22 2.34
N PRO A 56 -2.95 14.30 1.12
CA PRO A 56 -3.70 14.21 -0.12
C PRO A 56 -3.99 12.78 -0.63
N ASP A 57 -3.43 11.72 -0.04
CA ASP A 57 -3.61 10.33 -0.50
C ASP A 57 -5.08 9.91 -0.68
N PRO A 58 -6.01 10.26 0.22
CA PRO A 58 -7.40 9.86 0.07
C PRO A 58 -8.02 10.34 -1.25
N PHE A 59 -7.57 11.48 -1.79
CA PHE A 59 -8.09 12.07 -3.02
C PHE A 59 -7.72 11.29 -4.29
N PHE A 60 -6.92 10.24 -4.17
CA PHE A 60 -6.81 9.23 -5.23
C PHE A 60 -8.16 8.54 -5.53
N PHE A 61 -9.05 8.48 -4.55
CA PHE A 61 -10.40 7.92 -4.65
C PHE A 61 -11.47 8.98 -4.98
N ASN A 62 -11.08 10.20 -5.33
CA ASN A 62 -12.04 11.27 -5.60
C ASN A 62 -12.90 10.95 -6.82
N THR A 63 -14.21 10.89 -6.62
CA THR A 63 -15.16 10.43 -7.63
C THR A 63 -15.32 11.36 -8.82
N LYS A 64 -14.95 12.64 -8.66
CA LYS A 64 -14.94 13.62 -9.75
C LYS A 64 -13.81 13.44 -10.75
N ASP A 65 -12.70 12.85 -10.30
CA ASP A 65 -11.55 12.56 -11.14
C ASP A 65 -11.74 11.24 -11.90
N LEU A 66 -12.86 10.54 -11.68
CA LEU A 66 -13.28 9.31 -12.37
C LEU A 66 -13.69 9.61 -13.82
N ASN A 67 -12.68 9.93 -14.64
CA ASN A 67 -12.71 9.48 -16.02
C ASN A 67 -12.81 7.93 -16.06
N PRO A 68 -13.12 7.30 -17.20
CA PRO A 68 -13.28 5.84 -17.26
C PRO A 68 -12.08 5.03 -16.71
N THR A 69 -10.89 5.62 -16.70
CA THR A 69 -9.66 5.00 -16.21
C THR A 69 -9.56 5.01 -14.68
N VAL A 70 -9.73 6.17 -14.02
CA VAL A 70 -9.69 6.26 -12.55
C VAL A 70 -10.94 5.60 -11.94
N GLY A 71 -12.08 5.67 -12.64
CA GLY A 71 -13.30 4.91 -12.31
C GLY A 71 -13.01 3.42 -12.15
N LYS A 72 -12.38 2.82 -13.17
CA LYS A 72 -12.02 1.41 -13.18
C LYS A 72 -11.06 1.04 -12.05
N LEU A 73 -10.11 1.91 -11.73
CA LEU A 73 -9.14 1.73 -10.64
C LEU A 73 -9.80 1.64 -9.26
N VAL A 74 -10.71 2.57 -8.95
CA VAL A 74 -11.47 2.57 -7.69
C VAL A 74 -12.38 1.35 -7.60
N GLU A 75 -13.02 0.98 -8.72
CA GLU A 75 -13.78 -0.27 -8.84
C GLU A 75 -12.90 -1.48 -8.51
N ILE A 76 -11.71 -1.61 -9.12
CA ILE A 76 -10.78 -2.71 -8.83
C ILE A 76 -10.42 -2.80 -7.35
N TYR A 77 -10.09 -1.69 -6.68
CA TYR A 77 -9.73 -1.74 -5.26
C TYR A 77 -10.91 -2.15 -4.37
N ASN A 78 -12.14 -1.73 -4.72
CA ASN A 78 -13.34 -2.19 -4.04
C ASN A 78 -13.60 -3.67 -4.32
N ASP A 79 -13.51 -4.12 -5.57
CA ASP A 79 -13.71 -5.52 -5.95
C ASP A 79 -12.69 -6.45 -5.28
N VAL A 80 -11.43 -6.03 -5.17
CA VAL A 80 -10.40 -6.75 -4.40
C VAL A 80 -10.79 -6.83 -2.93
N GLY A 81 -11.25 -5.73 -2.34
CA GLY A 81 -11.71 -5.69 -0.94
C GLY A 81 -12.89 -6.62 -0.69
N ASP A 82 -13.94 -6.48 -1.50
CA ASP A 82 -15.17 -7.30 -1.40
C ASP A 82 -14.84 -8.79 -1.62
N PHE A 83 -13.97 -9.12 -2.59
CA PHE A 83 -13.53 -10.51 -2.80
C PHE A 83 -12.73 -11.08 -1.61
N ILE A 84 -11.85 -10.27 -0.99
CA ILE A 84 -11.11 -10.73 0.19
C ILE A 84 -12.07 -11.03 1.35
N ASP A 85 -13.09 -10.20 1.55
CA ASP A 85 -14.09 -10.42 2.60
C ASP A 85 -14.92 -11.68 2.30
N ASP A 86 -15.40 -11.87 1.07
CA ASP A 86 -16.11 -13.07 0.64
C ASP A 86 -15.25 -14.35 0.82
N PHE A 87 -13.97 -14.29 0.46
CA PHE A 87 -13.05 -15.40 0.65
C PHE A 87 -12.82 -15.68 2.15
N LYS A 88 -12.70 -14.65 3.00
CA LYS A 88 -12.64 -14.84 4.45
C LYS A 88 -13.89 -15.53 4.98
N GLU A 89 -15.08 -15.13 4.55
CA GLU A 89 -16.34 -15.76 4.95
C GLU A 89 -16.40 -17.24 4.52
N ALA A 90 -16.02 -17.53 3.28
CA ALA A 90 -15.91 -18.90 2.79
C ALA A 90 -14.93 -19.73 3.63
N LEU A 91 -13.74 -19.19 3.93
CA LEU A 91 -12.74 -19.84 4.77
C LEU A 91 -13.26 -20.08 6.20
N LEU A 92 -13.97 -19.12 6.79
CA LEU A 92 -14.55 -19.27 8.14
C LEU A 92 -15.63 -20.35 8.18
N SER A 93 -16.40 -20.51 7.10
CA SER A 93 -17.42 -21.58 7.01
C SER A 93 -16.84 -22.99 6.92
N VAL A 94 -15.58 -23.14 6.48
CA VAL A 94 -14.87 -24.43 6.44
C VAL A 94 -13.96 -24.67 7.65
N VAL A 95 -14.02 -23.80 8.66
CA VAL A 95 -13.26 -23.94 9.91
C VAL A 95 -13.60 -25.29 10.57
N PRO A 96 -12.61 -26.02 11.12
CA PRO A 96 -12.86 -27.35 11.67
C PRO A 96 -13.79 -27.36 12.89
N GLN A 97 -14.03 -26.23 13.56
CA GLN A 97 -14.72 -26.21 14.86
C GLN A 97 -16.07 -26.95 14.87
N PRO A 98 -16.99 -26.79 13.90
CA PRO A 98 -18.21 -27.59 13.86
C PRO A 98 -17.95 -29.10 13.74
N VAL A 99 -16.91 -29.49 13.00
CA VAL A 99 -16.46 -30.89 12.88
C VAL A 99 -15.82 -31.38 14.18
N LEU A 100 -15.02 -30.55 14.83
CA LEU A 100 -14.40 -30.86 16.12
C LEU A 100 -15.43 -30.95 17.23
N ASP A 101 -16.40 -30.03 17.30
CA ASP A 101 -17.52 -30.03 18.24
C ASP A 101 -18.38 -31.29 18.06
N ALA A 102 -18.69 -31.63 16.81
CA ALA A 102 -19.39 -32.87 16.48
C ALA A 102 -18.59 -34.09 16.98
N LEU A 103 -17.27 -34.11 16.78
CA LEU A 103 -16.39 -35.20 17.22
C LEU A 103 -16.11 -35.20 18.73
N GLU A 104 -16.17 -34.06 19.42
CA GLU A 104 -15.97 -33.95 20.87
C GLU A 104 -17.20 -34.43 21.64
N ALA A 105 -18.40 -34.21 21.09
CA ALA A 105 -19.63 -34.84 21.57
C ALA A 105 -19.55 -36.39 21.54
N PHE A 106 -18.64 -36.99 20.75
CA PHE A 106 -18.37 -38.44 20.73
C PHE A 106 -17.32 -38.91 21.72
N ASP A 107 -16.29 -38.12 22.03
CA ASP A 107 -15.26 -38.55 23.00
C ASP A 107 -15.88 -38.71 24.41
N GLU A 108 -16.99 -38.01 24.69
CA GLU A 108 -17.83 -38.27 25.87
C GLU A 108 -18.60 -39.61 25.79
N ALA A 109 -18.62 -40.25 24.62
CA ALA A 109 -19.35 -41.47 24.27
C ALA A 109 -18.46 -42.62 23.72
N VAL A 110 -17.25 -42.83 24.28
CA VAL A 110 -16.40 -44.05 24.17
C VAL A 110 -15.79 -44.37 22.78
N ASP A 111 -14.50 -44.78 22.81
CA ASP A 111 -13.56 -45.14 21.72
C ASP A 111 -13.99 -46.28 20.75
N GLU A 112 -15.14 -46.21 20.07
CA GLU A 112 -15.50 -47.15 19.01
C GLU A 112 -15.87 -46.47 17.69
N VAL A 113 -15.69 -47.21 16.58
CA VAL A 113 -16.12 -46.84 15.22
C VAL A 113 -17.53 -46.22 15.27
N ILE A 114 -17.73 -45.10 14.58
CA ILE A 114 -19.01 -44.38 14.60
C ILE A 114 -20.08 -45.30 13.98
N GLU A 115 -20.94 -45.91 14.80
CA GLU A 115 -22.06 -46.76 14.34
C GLU A 115 -23.42 -46.02 14.29
N ASP A 116 -23.48 -44.76 14.75
CA ASP A 116 -24.71 -43.97 14.73
C ASP A 116 -25.01 -43.42 13.33
N SER A 117 -26.03 -44.00 12.68
CA SER A 117 -26.45 -43.61 11.33
C SER A 117 -26.88 -42.15 11.20
N ALA A 118 -27.46 -41.56 12.25
CA ALA A 118 -27.94 -40.18 12.17
C ALA A 118 -26.76 -39.20 12.12
N LEU A 119 -25.75 -39.44 12.96
CA LEU A 119 -24.59 -38.58 12.98
C LEU A 119 -23.62 -38.82 11.82
N LEU A 120 -23.45 -40.08 11.36
CA LEU A 120 -22.71 -40.33 10.13
C LEU A 120 -23.29 -39.51 8.97
N SER A 121 -24.62 -39.39 8.89
CA SER A 121 -25.28 -38.52 7.93
C SER A 121 -25.07 -37.02 8.18
N GLU A 122 -24.98 -36.56 9.43
CA GLU A 122 -24.65 -35.16 9.76
C GLU A 122 -23.20 -34.79 9.38
N LEU A 123 -22.24 -35.69 9.63
CA LEU A 123 -20.85 -35.52 9.20
C LEU A 123 -20.74 -35.56 7.67
N GLU A 124 -21.37 -36.53 7.02
CA GLU A 124 -21.45 -36.60 5.55
C GLU A 124 -22.00 -35.30 4.97
N GLN A 125 -23.12 -34.80 5.51
CA GLN A 125 -23.71 -33.54 5.08
C GLN A 125 -22.77 -32.36 5.30
N THR A 126 -22.07 -32.30 6.44
CA THR A 126 -21.10 -31.23 6.73
C THR A 126 -19.96 -31.22 5.71
N PHE A 127 -19.39 -32.38 5.38
CA PHE A 127 -18.34 -32.46 4.35
C PHE A 127 -18.87 -32.17 2.94
N ASN A 128 -20.11 -32.56 2.62
CA ASN A 128 -20.76 -32.17 1.37
C ASN A 128 -20.96 -30.65 1.28
N ASP A 129 -21.37 -30.01 2.37
CA ASP A 129 -21.52 -28.55 2.44
C ASP A 129 -20.18 -27.85 2.28
N ILE A 130 -19.12 -28.33 2.95
CA ILE A 130 -17.74 -27.87 2.76
C ILE A 130 -17.34 -28.01 1.28
N ASN A 131 -17.55 -29.18 0.67
CA ASN A 131 -17.19 -29.41 -0.74
C ASN A 131 -17.91 -28.44 -1.70
N ASN A 132 -19.20 -28.18 -1.45
CA ASN A 132 -19.99 -27.22 -2.23
C ASN A 132 -19.44 -25.79 -2.11
N VAL A 133 -19.06 -25.37 -0.90
CA VAL A 133 -18.41 -24.06 -0.66
C VAL A 133 -17.09 -23.99 -1.41
N LEU A 134 -16.25 -25.02 -1.33
CA LEU A 134 -14.92 -25.04 -1.98
C LEU A 134 -15.02 -25.06 -3.50
N THR A 135 -15.96 -25.82 -4.07
CA THR A 135 -16.21 -25.86 -5.52
C THR A 135 -16.69 -24.50 -6.03
N GLY A 136 -17.59 -23.84 -5.28
CA GLY A 136 -18.04 -22.48 -5.60
C GLY A 136 -16.91 -21.47 -5.54
N LEU A 137 -16.09 -21.53 -4.48
CA LEU A 137 -14.92 -20.67 -4.29
C LEU A 137 -13.90 -20.84 -5.42
N GLN A 138 -13.63 -22.07 -5.88
CA GLN A 138 -12.66 -22.34 -6.94
C GLN A 138 -12.96 -21.55 -8.23
N ALA A 139 -14.22 -21.49 -8.65
CA ALA A 139 -14.62 -20.77 -9.86
C ALA A 139 -14.39 -19.26 -9.70
N THR A 140 -14.87 -18.67 -8.59
CA THR A 140 -14.71 -17.24 -8.31
C THR A 140 -13.24 -16.86 -8.13
N LEU A 141 -12.45 -17.71 -7.46
CA LEU A 141 -11.02 -17.52 -7.23
C LEU A 141 -10.22 -17.58 -8.53
N THR A 142 -10.57 -18.47 -9.46
CA THR A 142 -9.94 -18.53 -10.79
C THR A 142 -10.15 -17.23 -11.55
N GLU A 143 -11.36 -16.67 -11.54
CA GLU A 143 -11.66 -15.40 -12.19
C GLU A 143 -10.98 -14.22 -11.47
N ALA A 144 -10.94 -14.21 -10.14
CA ALA A 144 -10.22 -13.21 -9.36
C ALA A 144 -8.71 -13.22 -9.63
N LEU A 145 -8.09 -14.41 -9.74
CA LEU A 145 -6.68 -14.55 -10.11
C LEU A 145 -6.41 -14.01 -11.53
N LYS A 146 -7.28 -14.31 -12.51
CA LYS A 146 -7.17 -13.71 -13.83
C LYS A 146 -7.30 -12.18 -13.75
N ALA A 147 -8.32 -11.68 -13.08
CA ALA A 147 -8.64 -10.26 -13.04
C ALA A 147 -7.61 -9.40 -12.29
N PHE A 148 -7.05 -9.89 -11.19
CA PHE A 148 -6.22 -9.10 -10.28
C PHE A 148 -4.74 -9.47 -10.28
N VAL A 149 -4.40 -10.65 -10.81
CA VAL A 149 -3.03 -11.18 -10.78
C VAL A 149 -2.47 -11.33 -12.20
N SER A 150 -3.21 -11.99 -13.11
CA SER A 150 -2.66 -12.40 -14.41
C SER A 150 -2.95 -11.45 -15.58
N ASP A 151 -4.16 -10.90 -15.73
CA ASP A 151 -4.51 -10.01 -16.86
C ASP A 151 -4.32 -8.52 -16.52
N PHE A 152 -3.74 -8.26 -15.33
CA PHE A 152 -3.81 -6.99 -14.67
C PHE A 152 -2.54 -6.16 -14.81
N ASN A 153 -2.66 -4.93 -15.33
CA ASN A 153 -1.60 -3.93 -15.24
C ASN A 153 -2.19 -2.52 -15.04
N LEU A 154 -2.67 -2.28 -13.82
CA LEU A 154 -3.23 -0.98 -13.40
C LEU A 154 -2.36 0.21 -13.77
N PHE A 155 -1.05 0.03 -13.60
CA PHE A 155 -0.10 1.11 -13.75
C PHE A 155 0.25 1.38 -15.22
N ASP A 156 -0.12 0.49 -16.15
CA ASP A 156 -0.21 0.79 -17.60
C ASP A 156 -1.51 1.52 -17.95
N LEU A 157 -2.60 1.32 -17.18
CA LEU A 157 -3.88 1.99 -17.41
C LEU A 157 -3.88 3.44 -16.87
N ILE A 158 -3.16 3.70 -15.78
CA ILE A 158 -3.06 5.04 -15.16
C ILE A 158 -1.99 5.88 -15.90
N SER A 159 -2.43 6.77 -16.79
CA SER A 159 -1.62 7.90 -17.22
C SER A 159 -2.02 9.14 -16.41
N HIS A 160 -1.15 9.56 -15.50
CA HIS A 160 -1.41 10.75 -14.70
C HIS A 160 -1.46 11.98 -15.63
N PRO A 161 -2.52 12.80 -15.61
CA PRO A 161 -2.72 13.90 -16.56
C PRO A 161 -1.52 14.85 -16.65
N TYR A 162 -0.83 15.10 -15.54
CA TYR A 162 0.37 15.95 -15.53
C TYR A 162 1.54 15.37 -16.35
N ARG A 163 1.66 14.04 -16.44
CA ARG A 163 2.67 13.39 -17.29
C ARG A 163 2.39 13.69 -18.74
N ASP A 164 1.11 13.71 -19.13
CA ASP A 164 0.68 13.86 -20.52
C ASP A 164 0.55 15.32 -20.97
N GLY A 165 0.81 16.28 -20.08
CA GLY A 165 0.71 17.69 -20.42
C GLY A 165 -0.71 18.24 -20.39
N ALA A 166 -1.59 17.63 -19.59
CA ALA A 166 -2.99 18.01 -19.51
C ALA A 166 -3.15 19.50 -19.14
N ALA A 167 -4.20 20.10 -19.70
CA ALA A 167 -4.49 21.51 -19.47
C ALA A 167 -4.86 21.77 -18.00
N GLU A 168 -4.81 23.03 -17.63
CA GLU A 168 -5.31 23.54 -16.36
C GLU A 168 -6.78 23.11 -16.14
N GLY A 169 -7.11 22.67 -14.92
CA GLY A 169 -8.43 22.16 -14.56
C GLY A 169 -8.69 20.69 -14.91
N GLU A 170 -7.76 20.02 -15.61
CA GLU A 170 -7.86 18.61 -15.99
C GLU A 170 -7.03 17.67 -15.09
N TRP A 171 -6.31 18.21 -14.08
CA TRP A 171 -5.52 17.39 -13.17
C TRP A 171 -6.40 16.75 -12.10
N TRP A 172 -6.02 15.55 -11.67
CA TRP A 172 -6.64 14.90 -10.53
C TRP A 172 -6.30 15.63 -9.24
N TRP A 173 -7.20 15.63 -8.27
CA TRP A 173 -6.95 16.26 -6.96
C TRP A 173 -5.76 15.65 -6.24
N PHE A 174 -5.59 14.32 -6.35
CA PHE A 174 -4.39 13.62 -5.90
C PHE A 174 -3.12 14.27 -6.46
N ASP A 175 -3.04 14.45 -7.79
CA ASP A 175 -1.86 15.02 -8.44
C ASP A 175 -1.68 16.51 -8.08
N ALA A 176 -2.75 17.30 -8.15
CA ALA A 176 -2.69 18.73 -7.84
C ALA A 176 -2.11 18.96 -6.43
N MET A 177 -2.56 18.18 -5.44
CA MET A 177 -2.13 18.34 -4.06
C MET A 177 -0.80 17.67 -3.71
N HIS A 178 -0.29 16.73 -4.51
CA HIS A 178 1.06 16.17 -4.35
C HIS A 178 2.14 17.03 -5.03
N TYR A 179 1.78 17.72 -6.11
CA TYR A 179 2.73 18.39 -6.99
C TYR A 179 2.60 19.90 -7.05
N ARG A 180 1.58 20.56 -6.48
CA ARG A 180 1.44 22.02 -6.60
C ARG A 180 0.93 22.61 -5.29
N LYS A 181 1.36 23.83 -4.96
CA LYS A 181 0.86 24.62 -3.82
C LYS A 181 0.78 23.85 -2.47
N THR A 182 1.64 22.86 -2.26
CA THR A 182 1.62 21.98 -1.07
C THR A 182 1.87 22.73 0.23
N GLY A 183 2.84 23.65 0.21
CA GLY A 183 3.13 24.55 1.33
C GLY A 183 2.00 25.54 1.55
N ARG A 184 1.46 26.13 0.46
CA ARG A 184 0.29 27.05 0.55
C ARG A 184 -0.95 26.35 1.11
N MET A 185 -1.19 25.10 0.75
CA MET A 185 -2.30 24.30 1.28
C MET A 185 -2.13 24.06 2.79
N ALA A 186 -0.93 23.67 3.22
CA ALA A 186 -0.63 23.53 4.64
C ALA A 186 -0.81 24.86 5.40
N GLU A 187 -0.34 25.98 4.84
CA GLU A 187 -0.55 27.32 5.41
C GLU A 187 -2.03 27.69 5.51
N GLU A 188 -2.83 27.42 4.49
CA GLU A 188 -4.26 27.73 4.49
C GLU A 188 -4.99 26.95 5.58
N LEU A 189 -4.75 25.64 5.69
CA LEU A 189 -5.33 24.80 6.74
C LEU A 189 -4.96 25.33 8.13
N LEU A 190 -3.70 25.69 8.34
CA LEU A 190 -3.22 26.22 9.62
C LEU A 190 -3.77 27.63 9.92
N ASN A 191 -3.84 28.51 8.92
CA ASN A 191 -4.37 29.87 9.05
C ASN A 191 -5.86 29.86 9.39
N SER A 192 -6.64 29.03 8.70
CA SER A 192 -8.07 28.86 8.93
C SER A 192 -8.38 28.14 10.24
N THR A 193 -7.37 27.56 10.89
CA THR A 193 -7.46 26.92 12.21
C THR A 193 -6.52 27.54 13.24
N ARG A 194 -6.22 28.86 13.14
CA ARG A 194 -5.32 29.55 14.08
C ARG A 194 -5.77 29.43 15.54
N ASP A 195 -7.07 29.23 15.78
CA ASP A 195 -7.56 28.78 17.08
C ASP A 195 -7.24 27.29 17.31
N MET A 196 -6.16 27.05 18.06
CA MET A 196 -5.65 25.73 18.41
C MET A 196 -6.57 24.93 19.36
N SER A 197 -7.72 25.48 19.77
CA SER A 197 -8.77 24.73 20.48
C SER A 197 -9.78 24.05 19.55
N SER A 198 -9.68 24.26 18.23
CA SER A 198 -10.51 23.56 17.24
C SER A 198 -9.92 22.19 16.88
N PRO A 199 -10.73 21.11 16.83
CA PRO A 199 -10.30 19.81 16.29
C PRO A 199 -9.80 19.88 14.85
N HIS A 200 -10.27 20.85 14.05
CA HIS A 200 -9.77 21.06 12.68
C HIS A 200 -8.26 21.40 12.66
N HIS A 201 -7.74 22.00 13.74
CA HIS A 201 -6.30 22.24 13.85
C HIS A 201 -5.51 20.92 13.96
N LEU A 202 -6.09 19.86 14.54
CA LEU A 202 -5.45 18.54 14.56
C LEU A 202 -5.36 17.96 13.15
N TYR A 203 -6.37 18.18 12.29
CA TYR A 203 -6.27 17.81 10.88
C TYR A 203 -5.15 18.57 10.18
N ALA A 204 -5.07 19.90 10.37
CA ALA A 204 -3.98 20.70 9.80
C ALA A 204 -2.59 20.22 10.26
N LEU A 205 -2.45 19.83 11.53
CA LEU A 205 -1.25 19.21 12.07
C LEU A 205 -0.96 17.85 11.43
N GLY A 206 -1.96 17.00 11.29
CA GLY A 206 -1.84 15.73 10.57
C GLY A 206 -1.36 15.96 9.14
N TYR A 207 -2.01 16.86 8.39
CA TYR A 207 -1.64 17.19 7.02
C TYR A 207 -0.18 17.67 6.92
N LEU A 208 0.27 18.47 7.89
CA LEU A 208 1.66 18.91 7.96
C LEU A 208 2.64 17.76 8.27
N THR A 209 2.22 16.72 9.01
CA THR A 209 3.01 15.50 9.16
C THR A 209 3.19 14.76 7.84
N HIS A 210 2.15 14.71 7.00
CA HIS A 210 2.25 14.15 5.66
C HIS A 210 3.24 14.95 4.80
N VAL A 211 3.06 16.27 4.69
CA VAL A 211 3.95 17.15 3.91
C VAL A 211 5.42 16.97 4.32
N GLY A 212 5.68 16.95 5.64
CA GLY A 212 7.05 16.77 6.13
C GLY A 212 7.61 15.38 5.87
N ALA A 213 6.82 14.33 6.07
CA ALA A 213 7.21 12.95 5.82
C ALA A 213 7.53 12.70 4.35
N ASP A 214 6.68 13.17 3.44
CA ASP A 214 6.81 12.90 2.00
C ASP A 214 7.97 13.65 1.39
N THR A 215 8.13 14.93 1.78
CA THR A 215 9.24 15.78 1.31
C THR A 215 10.62 15.13 1.56
N VAL A 216 10.80 14.45 2.70
CA VAL A 216 12.10 13.81 3.04
C VAL A 216 12.13 12.31 2.74
N GLY A 217 10.97 11.66 2.76
CA GLY A 217 10.80 10.22 2.64
C GLY A 217 10.76 9.73 1.21
N HIS A 218 10.28 10.53 0.26
CA HIS A 218 10.22 10.07 -1.12
C HIS A 218 11.56 9.89 -1.79
N ALA A 219 12.57 10.69 -1.43
CA ALA A 219 13.94 10.40 -1.86
C ALA A 219 14.36 8.99 -1.42
N TYR A 220 13.97 8.56 -0.21
CA TYR A 220 14.19 7.20 0.26
C TYR A 220 13.38 6.19 -0.57
N VAL A 221 12.10 6.42 -0.86
CA VAL A 221 11.26 5.52 -1.68
C VAL A 221 11.80 5.39 -3.12
N ASN A 222 12.32 6.46 -3.70
CA ASN A 222 12.91 6.39 -5.04
C ASN A 222 14.16 5.50 -5.09
N LEU A 223 14.84 5.26 -3.96
CA LEU A 223 15.98 4.33 -3.91
C LEU A 223 15.59 2.88 -4.19
N TRP A 224 14.42 2.39 -3.77
CA TRP A 224 13.97 1.01 -4.11
C TRP A 224 13.33 1.00 -5.47
N SER A 225 12.48 1.99 -5.74
CA SER A 225 11.79 2.10 -7.03
C SER A 225 12.78 2.18 -8.19
N GLY A 226 14.00 2.65 -7.92
CA GLY A 226 15.03 2.84 -8.93
C GLY A 226 14.68 3.97 -9.88
N GLY A 227 13.86 4.93 -9.44
CA GLY A 227 13.30 5.99 -10.26
C GLY A 227 12.13 6.69 -9.57
N PRO A 228 11.64 7.79 -10.15
CA PRO A 228 10.51 8.55 -9.62
C PRO A 228 9.20 7.79 -9.76
N TYR A 229 8.22 8.12 -8.89
CA TYR A 229 6.87 7.55 -8.93
C TYR A 229 6.27 7.60 -10.34
N ARG A 230 6.51 8.69 -11.07
CA ARG A 230 5.95 8.87 -12.42
C ARG A 230 6.37 7.82 -13.46
N SER A 231 7.50 7.13 -13.26
CA SER A 231 7.99 6.09 -14.18
C SER A 231 7.95 4.70 -13.57
N GLN A 232 7.93 4.59 -12.24
CA GLN A 232 8.07 3.34 -11.50
C GLN A 232 6.92 3.08 -10.50
N SER A 233 5.71 3.57 -10.78
CA SER A 233 4.57 3.58 -9.84
C SER A 233 4.18 2.21 -9.27
N GLN A 234 4.28 1.13 -10.05
CA GLN A 234 3.99 -0.22 -9.56
C GLN A 234 5.01 -0.69 -8.52
N ARG A 235 6.31 -0.60 -8.83
CA ARG A 235 7.40 -1.00 -7.90
C ARG A 235 7.36 -0.17 -6.65
N HIS A 236 7.11 1.12 -6.83
CA HIS A 236 6.92 2.09 -5.77
C HIS A 236 5.80 1.64 -4.85
N LYS A 237 4.58 1.43 -5.36
CA LYS A 237 3.44 1.01 -4.55
C LYS A 237 3.65 -0.34 -3.84
N THR A 238 4.21 -1.32 -4.53
CA THR A 238 4.58 -2.63 -3.95
C THR A 238 5.57 -2.45 -2.79
N GLY A 239 6.60 -1.62 -2.98
CA GLY A 239 7.62 -1.35 -1.95
C GLY A 239 7.06 -0.62 -0.74
N GLU A 240 6.18 0.36 -0.94
CA GLU A 240 5.49 1.09 0.14
C GLU A 240 4.62 0.17 0.99
N ASN A 241 3.75 -0.61 0.35
CA ASN A 241 2.85 -1.52 1.06
C ASN A 241 3.66 -2.53 1.89
N PHE A 242 4.78 -3.03 1.37
CA PHE A 242 5.69 -3.88 2.14
C PHE A 242 6.30 -3.13 3.33
N GLN A 243 6.82 -1.92 3.09
CA GLN A 243 7.44 -1.11 4.13
C GLN A 243 6.47 -0.77 5.26
N ASP A 244 5.22 -0.51 4.96
CA ASP A 244 4.21 -0.23 5.98
C ASP A 244 4.02 -1.39 6.94
N VAL A 245 3.86 -2.60 6.42
CA VAL A 245 3.71 -3.82 7.22
C VAL A 245 4.98 -4.08 8.02
N PHE A 246 6.15 -3.99 7.38
CA PHE A 246 7.44 -4.23 8.01
C PHE A 246 7.76 -3.20 9.12
N ASN A 247 7.55 -1.91 8.85
CA ASN A 247 7.91 -0.85 9.78
C ASN A 247 6.93 -0.80 10.96
N LEU A 248 5.62 -0.99 10.72
CA LEU A 248 4.65 -1.06 11.81
C LEU A 248 5.02 -2.20 12.77
N LEU A 249 5.24 -3.41 12.24
CA LEU A 249 5.62 -4.57 13.05
C LEU A 249 6.89 -4.30 13.86
N ASN A 250 7.94 -3.78 13.23
CA ASN A 250 9.22 -3.58 13.91
C ASN A 250 9.22 -2.43 14.92
N VAL A 251 8.40 -1.40 14.71
CA VAL A 251 8.37 -0.22 15.58
C VAL A 251 7.39 -0.38 16.72
N THR A 252 6.22 -0.97 16.47
CA THR A 252 5.12 -1.04 17.44
C THR A 252 4.84 -2.47 17.92
N GLY A 253 5.34 -3.49 17.22
CA GLY A 253 4.98 -4.90 17.48
C GLY A 253 3.61 -5.28 16.94
N GLN A 254 2.92 -4.39 16.22
CA GLN A 254 1.57 -4.64 15.69
C GLN A 254 1.62 -5.15 14.25
N ASP A 255 0.78 -6.13 13.95
CA ASP A 255 0.52 -6.57 12.57
C ASP A 255 -0.45 -5.61 11.90
N TRP A 256 -0.04 -5.03 10.77
CA TRP A 256 -0.87 -4.17 9.93
C TRP A 256 -2.25 -4.74 9.65
N ASN A 257 -2.29 -6.00 9.22
CA ASN A 257 -3.52 -6.66 8.77
C ASN A 257 -4.46 -7.02 9.92
N ARG A 258 -3.99 -6.92 11.17
CA ARG A 258 -4.76 -7.17 12.41
C ARG A 258 -4.88 -5.91 13.29
N SER A 259 -4.32 -4.79 12.85
CA SER A 259 -4.18 -3.59 13.65
C SER A 259 -5.50 -2.85 13.86
N LYS A 260 -6.42 -3.00 12.89
CA LYS A 260 -7.64 -2.18 12.76
C LYS A 260 -7.35 -0.69 12.86
N ILE A 261 -6.18 -0.25 12.41
CA ILE A 261 -5.73 1.13 12.54
C ILE A 261 -6.64 2.12 11.79
N HIS A 262 -7.42 1.64 10.81
CA HIS A 262 -8.51 2.39 10.17
C HIS A 262 -9.51 2.99 11.19
N ALA A 263 -9.70 2.36 12.35
CA ALA A 263 -10.56 2.87 13.42
C ALA A 263 -10.11 4.23 13.95
N LEU A 264 -8.81 4.55 13.87
CA LEU A 264 -8.28 5.86 14.25
C LEU A 264 -8.73 6.98 13.30
N CYS A 265 -9.21 6.65 12.10
CA CYS A 265 -9.81 7.59 11.15
C CYS A 265 -11.33 7.66 11.26
N ASN A 266 -11.96 6.85 12.11
CA ASN A 266 -13.42 6.84 12.27
C ASN A 266 -13.88 8.00 13.16
N PHE A 267 -14.69 8.93 12.64
CA PHE A 267 -15.20 10.06 13.42
C PHE A 267 -16.19 9.69 14.54
N ASN A 268 -16.59 8.41 14.65
CA ASN A 268 -17.32 7.86 15.80
C ASN A 268 -16.39 7.18 16.83
N PHE A 269 -15.06 7.30 16.70
CA PHE A 269 -14.09 6.65 17.58
C PHE A 269 -14.23 7.12 19.05
N THR A 270 -14.35 6.15 19.96
CA THR A 270 -14.57 6.39 21.39
C THR A 270 -13.31 6.22 22.24
N GLY A 271 -12.16 5.95 21.60
CA GLY A 271 -10.87 5.75 22.27
C GLY A 271 -10.44 4.30 22.44
N THR A 272 -11.28 3.34 22.05
CA THR A 272 -10.95 1.91 22.05
C THR A 272 -11.16 1.36 20.65
N ILE A 273 -10.15 0.66 20.13
CA ILE A 273 -10.29 -0.15 18.92
C ILE A 273 -11.05 -1.42 19.35
N SER A 274 -12.26 -1.60 18.83
CA SER A 274 -13.19 -2.68 19.18
C SER A 274 -13.33 -3.67 18.03
N ASP A 275 -13.75 -4.89 18.34
CA ASP A 275 -14.20 -5.87 17.35
C ASP A 275 -15.62 -5.56 16.84
N GLU A 276 -16.42 -4.86 17.64
CA GLU A 276 -17.73 -4.37 17.24
C GLU A 276 -17.58 -3.03 16.50
N GLU A 277 -18.07 -2.98 15.26
CA GLU A 277 -18.08 -1.74 14.49
C GLU A 277 -19.00 -0.70 15.12
N PRO A 278 -18.59 0.58 15.17
CA PRO A 278 -19.48 1.66 15.58
C PRO A 278 -20.75 1.67 14.72
N GLU A 279 -21.93 1.83 15.34
CA GLU A 279 -23.19 1.88 14.60
C GLU A 279 -23.19 3.02 13.54
N GLY A 280 -23.54 2.67 12.30
CA GLY A 280 -23.76 3.60 11.18
C GLY A 280 -22.58 3.72 10.21
N ASP A 281 -22.88 4.17 8.99
CA ASP A 281 -21.84 4.41 7.98
C ASP A 281 -20.82 5.43 8.47
N PRO A 282 -19.50 5.20 8.30
CA PRO A 282 -18.49 6.21 8.60
C PRO A 282 -18.73 7.45 7.72
N LYS A 283 -18.80 8.64 8.34
CA LYS A 283 -18.95 9.93 7.63
C LYS A 283 -18.07 10.99 8.25
N LEU A 284 -17.68 11.98 7.45
CA LEU A 284 -17.10 13.20 7.96
C LEU A 284 -18.17 14.06 8.67
N PRO A 285 -17.80 14.78 9.74
CA PRO A 285 -18.62 15.87 10.24
C PRO A 285 -18.90 16.89 9.11
N PRO A 286 -20.16 17.32 8.89
CA PRO A 286 -20.51 18.16 7.74
C PRO A 286 -19.77 19.50 7.67
N ASP A 287 -19.51 20.10 8.83
CA ASP A 287 -18.73 21.33 8.97
C ASP A 287 -17.25 21.10 8.63
N PHE A 288 -16.71 19.93 8.96
CA PHE A 288 -15.35 19.56 8.61
C PHE A 288 -15.20 19.29 7.10
N ALA A 289 -16.14 18.56 6.48
CA ALA A 289 -16.13 18.35 5.03
C ALA A 289 -16.24 19.67 4.24
N ALA A 290 -17.07 20.61 4.72
CA ALA A 290 -17.17 21.95 4.15
C ALA A 290 -15.85 22.74 4.30
N PHE A 291 -15.24 22.71 5.49
CA PHE A 291 -13.94 23.34 5.74
C PHE A 291 -12.86 22.85 4.76
N LEU A 292 -12.76 21.54 4.52
CA LEU A 292 -11.79 20.98 3.58
C LEU A 292 -12.04 21.44 2.15
N ALA A 293 -13.30 21.35 1.68
CA ALA A 293 -13.65 21.79 0.34
C ALA A 293 -13.38 23.29 0.13
N GLU A 294 -13.65 24.12 1.14
CA GLU A 294 -13.35 25.56 1.10
C GLU A 294 -11.85 25.83 1.02
N ALA A 295 -11.04 25.19 1.86
CA ALA A 295 -9.58 25.33 1.84
C ALA A 295 -8.98 24.89 0.50
N MET A 296 -9.41 23.74 -0.02
CA MET A 296 -8.97 23.22 -1.32
C MET A 296 -9.32 24.16 -2.46
N ASN A 297 -10.58 24.62 -2.54
CA ASN A 297 -10.97 25.54 -3.60
C ASN A 297 -10.27 26.90 -3.46
N LYS A 298 -10.03 27.39 -2.25
CA LYS A 298 -9.31 28.65 -2.06
C LYS A 298 -7.86 28.57 -2.57
N VAL A 299 -7.16 27.47 -2.32
CA VAL A 299 -5.76 27.35 -2.74
C VAL A 299 -5.64 27.03 -4.23
N TYR A 300 -6.54 26.21 -4.77
CA TYR A 300 -6.39 25.65 -6.11
C TYR A 300 -7.39 26.21 -7.14
N GLN A 301 -8.38 27.03 -6.76
CA GLN A 301 -9.48 27.51 -7.62
C GLN A 301 -9.84 29.01 -7.43
N GLU A 302 -8.97 29.83 -6.84
CA GLU A 302 -9.30 31.23 -6.52
C GLU A 302 -9.08 32.17 -7.71
N ASP A 303 -10.19 32.77 -8.18
CA ASP A 303 -10.20 33.82 -9.21
C ASP A 303 -9.26 34.99 -8.84
N GLY A 304 -8.15 35.14 -9.57
CA GLY A 304 -7.20 36.25 -9.41
C GLY A 304 -5.85 35.89 -8.78
N ASP A 305 -5.59 34.63 -8.42
CA ASP A 305 -4.23 34.12 -8.27
C ASP A 305 -3.54 34.14 -9.67
N PRO A 306 -2.29 34.63 -9.81
CA PRO A 306 -1.53 34.49 -11.06
C PRO A 306 -1.29 33.03 -11.47
N ASP A 307 -1.42 32.08 -10.53
CA ASP A 307 -1.31 30.65 -10.78
C ASP A 307 -2.68 30.04 -11.19
N PRO A 308 -2.71 29.15 -12.19
CA PRO A 308 -3.95 28.63 -12.75
C PRO A 308 -4.75 27.68 -11.85
N ASP A 309 -6.01 27.43 -12.22
CA ASP A 309 -6.84 26.40 -11.62
C ASP A 309 -6.28 25.01 -11.97
N TYR A 310 -5.80 24.24 -10.99
CA TYR A 310 -5.14 22.96 -11.27
C TYR A 310 -6.11 21.79 -11.40
N ALA A 311 -7.11 21.70 -10.52
CA ALA A 311 -8.10 20.62 -10.50
C ALA A 311 -9.51 21.14 -10.80
N SER A 312 -10.52 20.28 -10.77
CA SER A 312 -11.93 20.72 -10.88
C SER A 312 -12.50 21.13 -9.52
N ARG A 313 -13.41 22.11 -9.47
CA ARG A 313 -14.02 22.56 -8.20
C ARG A 313 -14.62 21.40 -7.39
N ILE A 314 -14.22 21.29 -6.12
CA ILE A 314 -14.65 20.23 -5.20
C ILE A 314 -15.75 20.72 -4.25
N THR A 315 -16.64 19.83 -3.81
CA THR A 315 -17.71 20.12 -2.84
C THR A 315 -17.52 19.30 -1.56
N ALA A 316 -18.20 19.68 -0.48
CA ALA A 316 -18.18 18.92 0.77
C ALA A 316 -18.66 17.46 0.59
N SER A 317 -19.60 17.21 -0.34
CA SER A 317 -20.06 15.84 -0.64
C SER A 317 -18.95 15.01 -1.28
N ASP A 318 -18.20 15.59 -2.23
CA ASP A 318 -17.10 14.88 -2.89
C ASP A 318 -16.01 14.51 -1.88
N VAL A 319 -15.73 15.39 -0.92
CA VAL A 319 -14.78 15.13 0.18
C VAL A 319 -15.26 14.00 1.09
N ASP A 320 -16.56 13.98 1.47
CA ASP A 320 -17.14 12.90 2.28
C ASP A 320 -17.13 11.55 1.54
N ASP A 321 -17.47 11.54 0.25
CA ASP A 321 -17.46 10.32 -0.58
C ASP A 321 -16.02 9.77 -0.73
N THR A 322 -15.05 10.66 -0.96
CA THR A 322 -13.61 10.32 -0.99
C THR A 322 -13.17 9.70 0.32
N TYR A 323 -13.53 10.31 1.46
CA TYR A 323 -13.21 9.77 2.78
C TYR A 323 -13.79 8.37 3.00
N ARG A 324 -15.04 8.13 2.59
CA ARG A 324 -15.70 6.83 2.76
C ARG A 324 -15.02 5.72 1.97
N LEU A 325 -14.64 6.01 0.71
CA LEU A 325 -13.90 5.07 -0.13
C LEU A 325 -12.53 4.77 0.47
N TRP A 326 -11.81 5.80 0.91
CA TRP A 326 -10.52 5.64 1.61
C TRP A 326 -10.65 4.83 2.90
N TYR A 327 -11.68 5.08 3.71
CA TYR A 327 -11.94 4.34 4.94
C TYR A 327 -12.21 2.85 4.65
N ARG A 328 -13.03 2.56 3.64
CA ARG A 328 -13.33 1.19 3.20
C ARG A 328 -12.07 0.46 2.73
N PHE A 329 -11.24 1.13 1.94
CA PHE A 329 -9.93 0.64 1.52
C PHE A 329 -9.02 0.35 2.72
N MET A 330 -8.86 1.28 3.66
CA MET A 330 -8.02 1.06 4.85
C MET A 330 -8.55 -0.10 5.71
N LYS A 331 -9.87 -0.23 5.84
CA LYS A 331 -10.50 -1.34 6.57
C LYS A 331 -10.18 -2.69 5.94
N SER A 332 -10.33 -2.84 4.63
CA SER A 332 -10.07 -4.10 3.91
C SER A 332 -8.61 -4.57 3.98
N PHE A 333 -7.67 -3.72 4.38
CA PHE A 333 -6.27 -4.12 4.56
C PHE A 333 -5.77 -4.13 6.00
N THR A 334 -6.57 -3.68 6.98
CA THR A 334 -6.15 -3.61 8.38
C THR A 334 -7.00 -4.46 9.33
N ASP A 335 -8.08 -5.07 8.82
CA ASP A 335 -8.96 -6.02 9.54
C ASP A 335 -9.06 -7.41 8.87
N THR A 336 -8.18 -7.68 7.89
CA THR A 336 -8.23 -8.93 7.12
C THR A 336 -7.44 -10.08 7.71
N GLY A 337 -6.53 -9.82 8.65
CA GLY A 337 -5.69 -10.83 9.30
C GLY A 337 -6.35 -11.58 10.45
N THR A 338 -7.66 -11.43 10.66
CA THR A 338 -8.42 -12.05 11.77
C THR A 338 -8.71 -13.55 11.61
N LEU A 339 -8.17 -14.19 10.57
CA LEU A 339 -8.31 -15.62 10.36
C LEU A 339 -7.47 -16.43 11.37
N PRO A 340 -8.03 -17.46 12.03
CA PRO A 340 -7.27 -18.37 12.86
C PRO A 340 -6.16 -19.08 12.06
N ALA A 341 -4.98 -19.25 12.65
CA ALA A 341 -3.95 -20.07 12.00
C ALA A 341 -4.31 -21.57 12.16
N PRO A 342 -4.01 -22.43 11.17
CA PRO A 342 -4.18 -23.87 11.32
C PRO A 342 -3.37 -24.42 12.50
N VAL A 343 -3.94 -25.35 13.26
CA VAL A 343 -3.23 -26.05 14.34
C VAL A 343 -2.57 -27.32 13.76
N PRO A 344 -1.24 -27.50 13.88
CA PRO A 344 -0.56 -28.67 13.35
C PRO A 344 -1.08 -29.96 14.01
N TYR A 345 -1.58 -30.92 13.22
CA TYR A 345 -2.03 -32.22 13.72
C TYR A 345 -0.98 -33.30 13.42
N SER A 346 -0.58 -34.09 14.42
CA SER A 346 0.44 -35.14 14.24
C SER A 346 -0.18 -36.43 13.68
N LEU A 347 0.44 -36.98 12.62
CA LEU A 347 0.06 -38.26 12.02
C LEU A 347 0.25 -39.45 12.98
N THR A 348 -0.77 -40.29 13.14
CA THR A 348 -0.63 -41.68 13.63
C THR A 348 -0.48 -42.65 12.45
N ALA A 349 -0.06 -43.89 12.69
CA ALA A 349 0.20 -44.87 11.65
C ALA A 349 -1.06 -45.36 10.90
N GLU A 350 -2.26 -45.25 11.50
CA GLU A 350 -3.54 -45.63 10.86
C GLU A 350 -3.94 -44.69 9.71
N LEU A 351 -3.43 -43.46 9.68
CA LEU A 351 -3.78 -42.42 8.71
C LEU A 351 -3.17 -42.59 7.32
N ARG A 352 -2.15 -43.46 7.17
CA ARG A 352 -1.41 -43.63 5.90
C ARG A 352 -2.23 -44.34 4.82
N GLU A 353 -3.10 -45.27 5.18
CA GLU A 353 -3.88 -46.07 4.22
C GLU A 353 -5.03 -45.25 3.58
N VAL A 354 -5.58 -44.30 4.34
CA VAL A 354 -6.60 -43.35 3.84
C VAL A 354 -5.92 -42.27 2.99
N TRP A 355 -4.75 -41.78 3.43
CA TRP A 355 -3.93 -40.85 2.66
C TRP A 355 -3.60 -41.40 1.26
N GLU A 356 -3.21 -42.67 1.16
CA GLU A 356 -2.91 -43.33 -0.13
C GLU A 356 -4.12 -43.37 -1.08
N LYS A 357 -5.35 -43.57 -0.56
CA LYS A 357 -6.58 -43.52 -1.38
C LYS A 357 -6.99 -42.11 -1.78
N THR A 358 -6.72 -41.11 -0.93
CA THR A 358 -7.02 -39.72 -1.27
C THR A 358 -5.98 -39.12 -2.22
N THR A 359 -4.73 -39.60 -2.18
CA THR A 359 -3.68 -39.19 -3.13
C THR A 359 -3.95 -39.63 -4.57
N ASP A 360 -4.69 -40.72 -4.79
CA ASP A 360 -5.09 -41.14 -6.15
C ASP A 360 -6.03 -40.12 -6.84
N ASN A 361 -6.75 -39.28 -6.06
CA ASN A 361 -7.57 -38.17 -6.59
C ASN A 361 -6.79 -36.85 -6.69
N LEU A 362 -5.55 -36.78 -6.18
CA LEU A 362 -4.67 -35.61 -6.28
C LEU A 362 -3.85 -35.61 -7.59
N ASP A 363 -3.95 -36.66 -8.40
CA ASP A 363 -3.31 -36.74 -9.72
C ASP A 363 -3.71 -35.54 -10.61
N GLU A 364 -4.98 -35.12 -10.60
CA GLU A 364 -5.43 -33.92 -11.34
C GLU A 364 -4.80 -32.62 -10.84
N VAL A 365 -4.50 -32.53 -9.54
CA VAL A 365 -3.81 -31.36 -8.94
C VAL A 365 -2.33 -31.38 -9.31
N GLY A 366 -1.71 -32.56 -9.32
CA GLY A 366 -0.34 -32.78 -9.78
C GLY A 366 -0.16 -32.39 -11.24
N ASP A 367 -1.04 -32.89 -12.12
CA ASP A 367 -1.06 -32.57 -13.55
C ASP A 367 -1.23 -31.05 -13.78
N PHE A 368 -2.14 -30.40 -13.05
CA PHE A 368 -2.35 -28.95 -13.15
C PHE A 368 -1.11 -28.13 -12.74
N LEU A 369 -0.38 -28.57 -11.70
CA LEU A 369 0.88 -27.93 -11.29
C LEU A 369 2.03 -28.21 -12.26
N GLU A 370 2.08 -29.41 -12.85
CA GLU A 370 3.05 -29.77 -13.89
C GLU A 370 2.83 -28.91 -15.13
N ASP A 371 1.59 -28.78 -15.61
CA ASP A 371 1.21 -27.92 -16.73
C ASP A 371 1.58 -26.46 -16.50
N ALA A 372 1.35 -25.95 -15.29
CA ALA A 372 1.73 -24.59 -14.91
C ALA A 372 3.26 -24.42 -14.89
N THR A 373 3.99 -25.43 -14.42
CA THR A 373 5.47 -25.45 -14.37
C THR A 373 6.08 -25.55 -15.76
N ASP A 374 5.47 -26.32 -16.66
CA ASP A 374 5.87 -26.46 -18.05
C ASP A 374 5.59 -25.18 -18.84
N THR A 375 4.44 -24.54 -18.59
CA THR A 375 4.14 -23.19 -19.09
C THR A 375 5.15 -22.15 -18.57
N ALA A 376 5.66 -22.38 -17.36
CA ALA A 376 6.66 -21.56 -16.67
C ALA A 376 8.13 -21.91 -17.00
N SER A 377 8.40 -22.93 -17.84
CA SER A 377 9.70 -23.61 -17.93
C SER A 377 10.87 -22.80 -18.54
N ASP A 378 10.63 -21.59 -19.04
CA ASP A 378 11.71 -20.61 -19.23
C ASP A 378 11.92 -19.85 -17.91
N PHE A 379 12.92 -20.28 -17.12
CA PHE A 379 13.36 -19.75 -15.81
C PHE A 379 13.81 -18.27 -15.81
N GLY A 380 13.01 -17.37 -16.36
CA GLY A 380 13.02 -15.99 -15.97
C GLY A 380 11.94 -15.73 -14.94
N ILE A 381 11.93 -14.49 -14.47
CA ILE A 381 11.05 -14.01 -13.41
C ILE A 381 9.54 -14.25 -13.72
N LEU A 382 9.16 -14.48 -15.00
CA LEU A 382 7.78 -14.63 -15.58
C LEU A 382 6.82 -15.55 -14.83
N SER A 383 7.38 -16.54 -14.17
CA SER A 383 6.60 -17.67 -13.70
C SER A 383 6.03 -17.42 -12.31
N ILE A 384 6.36 -16.30 -11.65
CA ILE A 384 5.98 -16.09 -10.25
C ILE A 384 4.46 -15.98 -10.15
N PHE A 385 3.82 -15.11 -10.93
CA PHE A 385 2.37 -14.93 -10.81
C PHE A 385 1.58 -16.13 -11.33
N ILE A 386 2.04 -16.79 -12.39
CA ILE A 386 1.40 -18.01 -12.93
C ILE A 386 1.52 -19.16 -11.92
N LEU A 387 2.70 -19.40 -11.34
CA LEU A 387 2.90 -20.43 -10.32
C LEU A 387 2.14 -20.10 -9.04
N LEU A 388 2.10 -18.84 -8.61
CA LEU A 388 1.30 -18.44 -7.44
C LEU A 388 -0.18 -18.66 -7.68
N ALA A 389 -0.71 -18.27 -8.85
CA ALA A 389 -2.11 -18.53 -9.22
C ALA A 389 -2.40 -20.04 -9.26
N ALA A 390 -1.50 -20.84 -9.84
CA ALA A 390 -1.63 -22.29 -9.89
C ALA A 390 -1.62 -22.90 -8.48
N LEU A 391 -0.71 -22.48 -7.60
CA LEU A 391 -0.63 -22.95 -6.22
C LEU A 391 -1.91 -22.62 -5.43
N VAL A 392 -2.47 -21.43 -5.64
CA VAL A 392 -3.73 -21.01 -5.01
C VAL A 392 -4.89 -21.90 -5.45
N ILE A 393 -5.03 -22.16 -6.76
CA ILE A 393 -6.10 -23.01 -7.30
C ILE A 393 -5.91 -24.47 -6.86
N ALA A 394 -4.67 -24.98 -6.95
CA ALA A 394 -4.32 -26.34 -6.56
C ALA A 394 -4.65 -26.63 -5.10
N ALA A 395 -4.40 -25.68 -4.20
CA ALA A 395 -4.73 -25.82 -2.78
C ALA A 395 -6.25 -25.94 -2.55
N VAL A 396 -7.07 -25.14 -3.24
CA VAL A 396 -8.54 -25.25 -3.14
C VAL A 396 -9.05 -26.57 -3.77
N MET A 397 -8.48 -26.99 -4.90
CA MET A 397 -8.81 -28.28 -5.52
C MET A 397 -8.48 -29.46 -4.60
N ALA A 398 -7.30 -29.44 -3.98
CA ALA A 398 -6.90 -30.46 -3.02
C ALA A 398 -7.85 -30.51 -1.81
N ALA A 399 -8.26 -29.34 -1.30
CA ALA A 399 -9.22 -29.25 -0.21
C ALA A 399 -10.60 -29.84 -0.60
N ALA A 400 -11.10 -29.53 -1.80
CA ALA A 400 -12.36 -30.07 -2.30
C ALA A 400 -12.30 -31.60 -2.49
N ALA A 401 -11.22 -32.11 -3.09
CA ALA A 401 -11.00 -33.54 -3.26
C ALA A 401 -10.92 -34.30 -1.93
N LEU A 402 -10.29 -33.69 -0.91
CA LEU A 402 -10.28 -34.22 0.46
C LEU A 402 -11.69 -34.27 1.06
N ALA A 403 -12.46 -33.18 0.95
CA ALA A 403 -13.83 -33.11 1.48
C ALA A 403 -14.75 -34.16 0.84
N ASP A 404 -14.71 -34.29 -0.49
CA ASP A 404 -15.49 -35.29 -1.24
C ASP A 404 -15.10 -36.73 -0.87
N GLY A 405 -13.79 -37.00 -0.77
CA GLY A 405 -13.28 -38.30 -0.37
C GLY A 405 -13.71 -38.72 1.04
N ILE A 406 -13.76 -37.78 1.99
CA ILE A 406 -14.26 -38.05 3.36
C ILE A 406 -15.76 -38.28 3.34
N ALA A 407 -16.54 -37.44 2.65
CA ALA A 407 -17.99 -37.61 2.56
C ALA A 407 -18.36 -39.01 2.05
N GLY A 408 -17.71 -39.47 0.98
CA GLY A 408 -17.92 -40.81 0.40
C GLY A 408 -17.43 -41.98 1.26
N ALA A 409 -16.56 -41.74 2.25
CA ALA A 409 -15.95 -42.77 3.07
C ALA A 409 -16.27 -42.67 4.57
N VAL A 410 -17.07 -41.70 5.01
CA VAL A 410 -17.23 -41.34 6.43
C VAL A 410 -17.61 -42.52 7.32
N VAL A 411 -18.42 -43.45 6.80
CA VAL A 411 -18.87 -44.67 7.48
C VAL A 411 -17.76 -45.70 7.74
N THR A 412 -16.59 -45.52 7.12
CA THR A 412 -15.42 -46.41 7.24
C THR A 412 -14.23 -45.76 7.93
N LEU A 413 -14.32 -44.46 8.26
CA LEU A 413 -13.23 -43.68 8.82
C LEU A 413 -13.35 -43.59 10.35
N GLY A 414 -12.22 -43.65 11.04
CA GLY A 414 -12.15 -43.34 12.46
C GLY A 414 -12.21 -41.83 12.72
N THR A 415 -12.64 -41.44 13.93
CA THR A 415 -12.73 -40.04 14.39
C THR A 415 -11.42 -39.28 14.21
N ALA A 416 -10.29 -39.89 14.57
CA ALA A 416 -8.95 -39.29 14.39
C ALA A 416 -8.64 -38.96 12.91
N THR A 417 -9.12 -39.78 11.98
CA THR A 417 -8.94 -39.54 10.54
C THR A 417 -9.79 -38.38 10.05
N ILE A 418 -11.03 -38.30 10.51
CA ILE A 418 -11.95 -37.20 10.20
C ILE A 418 -11.42 -35.88 10.76
N ARG A 419 -10.91 -35.88 12.01
CA ARG A 419 -10.25 -34.70 12.63
C ARG A 419 -9.06 -34.22 11.80
N TYR A 420 -8.15 -35.14 11.46
CA TYR A 420 -6.97 -34.82 10.66
C TYR A 420 -7.35 -34.21 9.31
N ALA A 421 -8.29 -34.83 8.60
CA ALA A 421 -8.64 -34.41 7.26
C ALA A 421 -9.38 -33.07 7.26
N ALA A 422 -10.23 -32.78 8.26
CA ALA A 422 -10.81 -31.45 8.46
C ALA A 422 -9.73 -30.37 8.72
N CYS A 423 -8.74 -30.67 9.57
CA CYS A 423 -7.60 -29.77 9.78
C CYS A 423 -6.80 -29.53 8.50
N LEU A 424 -6.59 -30.57 7.69
CA LEU A 424 -5.84 -30.47 6.44
C LEU A 424 -6.61 -29.67 5.38
N ILE A 425 -7.93 -29.86 5.25
CA ILE A 425 -8.80 -29.03 4.39
C ILE A 425 -8.63 -27.57 4.78
N TYR A 426 -8.74 -27.26 6.06
CA TYR A 426 -8.55 -25.90 6.57
C TYR A 426 -7.17 -25.34 6.25
N GLU A 427 -6.11 -26.13 6.45
CA GLU A 427 -4.74 -25.76 6.13
C GLU A 427 -4.57 -25.41 4.64
N GLN A 428 -5.13 -26.21 3.74
CA GLN A 428 -5.03 -25.95 2.30
C GLN A 428 -5.76 -24.65 1.90
N VAL A 429 -6.97 -24.44 2.40
CA VAL A 429 -7.75 -23.22 2.10
C VAL A 429 -7.10 -21.99 2.70
N HIS A 430 -6.54 -22.10 3.91
CA HIS A 430 -5.74 -21.05 4.53
C HIS A 430 -4.49 -20.73 3.70
N ASN A 431 -3.77 -21.74 3.21
CA ASN A 431 -2.61 -21.53 2.33
C ASN A 431 -3.02 -20.86 1.01
N ALA A 432 -4.15 -21.22 0.42
CA ALA A 432 -4.69 -20.56 -0.77
C ALA A 432 -4.95 -19.06 -0.51
N PHE A 433 -5.54 -18.73 0.63
CA PHE A 433 -5.77 -17.34 1.04
C PHE A 433 -4.47 -16.56 1.19
N MET A 434 -3.48 -17.14 1.91
CA MET A 434 -2.17 -16.49 2.12
C MET A 434 -1.44 -16.24 0.79
N MET A 435 -1.45 -17.22 -0.12
CA MET A 435 -0.80 -17.10 -1.42
C MET A 435 -1.53 -16.10 -2.35
N PHE A 436 -2.86 -16.05 -2.31
CA PHE A 436 -3.63 -15.03 -3.01
C PHE A 436 -3.29 -13.62 -2.50
N ARG A 437 -3.20 -13.43 -1.19
CA ARG A 437 -2.76 -12.17 -0.57
C ARG A 437 -1.35 -11.78 -0.99
N LEU A 438 -0.43 -12.74 -1.06
CA LEU A 438 0.92 -12.50 -1.56
C LEU A 438 0.90 -12.02 -3.02
N SER A 439 0.08 -12.64 -3.88
CA SER A 439 -0.06 -12.22 -5.28
C SER A 439 -0.58 -10.79 -5.41
N LEU A 440 -1.61 -10.42 -4.65
CA LEU A 440 -2.11 -9.03 -4.63
C LEU A 440 -1.03 -8.05 -4.16
N ALA A 441 -0.29 -8.41 -3.10
CA ALA A 441 0.80 -7.58 -2.58
C ALA A 441 1.93 -7.40 -3.60
N LEU A 442 2.35 -8.49 -4.24
CA LEU A 442 3.34 -8.44 -5.32
C LEU A 442 2.85 -7.55 -6.45
N ASN A 443 1.57 -7.56 -6.81
CA ASN A 443 1.02 -6.69 -7.87
C ASN A 443 0.75 -5.23 -7.43
N GLY A 444 1.01 -4.87 -6.17
CA GLY A 444 0.78 -3.53 -5.62
C GLY A 444 -0.70 -3.22 -5.30
N LEU A 445 -1.59 -4.22 -5.38
CA LEU A 445 -3.02 -4.11 -5.09
C LEU A 445 -3.39 -4.35 -3.62
N GLY A 446 -2.43 -4.77 -2.80
CA GLY A 446 -2.67 -5.04 -1.40
C GLY A 446 -1.41 -4.98 -0.55
N PHE A 447 -1.60 -5.22 0.74
CA PHE A 447 -0.52 -5.26 1.72
C PHE A 447 -0.13 -6.72 1.98
N PRO A 448 1.17 -7.04 2.10
CA PRO A 448 1.59 -8.37 2.49
C PRO A 448 1.15 -8.68 3.93
N MET A 449 1.00 -9.96 4.24
CA MET A 449 0.85 -10.44 5.61
C MET A 449 2.22 -10.47 6.30
N ILE A 450 2.27 -10.52 7.64
CA ILE A 450 3.55 -10.58 8.37
C ILE A 450 4.35 -11.85 8.02
N GLU A 451 3.65 -12.93 7.67
CA GLU A 451 4.20 -14.20 7.21
C GLU A 451 4.97 -14.04 5.88
N HIS A 452 4.65 -13.01 5.09
CA HIS A 452 5.30 -12.75 3.81
C HIS A 452 6.56 -11.87 3.94
N LEU A 453 6.84 -11.30 5.12
CA LEU A 453 8.00 -10.39 5.29
C LEU A 453 9.35 -11.10 5.11
N THR A 454 9.38 -12.42 5.24
CA THR A 454 10.56 -13.25 4.97
C THR A 454 10.63 -13.77 3.53
N ASP A 455 9.63 -13.48 2.69
CA ASP A 455 9.62 -13.93 1.29
C ASP A 455 10.80 -13.32 0.52
N PRO A 456 11.70 -14.13 -0.06
CA PRO A 456 12.88 -13.64 -0.76
C PRO A 456 12.59 -12.61 -1.85
N ARG A 457 11.41 -12.65 -2.48
CA ARG A 457 11.01 -11.73 -3.56
C ARG A 457 10.68 -10.32 -3.05
N LEU A 458 10.26 -10.21 -1.79
CA LEU A 458 9.89 -8.95 -1.16
C LEU A 458 10.96 -8.38 -0.24
N ARG A 459 11.90 -9.21 0.24
CA ARG A 459 12.95 -8.79 1.20
C ARG A 459 13.80 -7.61 0.74
N GLN A 460 13.93 -7.40 -0.57
CA GLN A 460 14.60 -6.22 -1.15
C GLN A 460 14.03 -4.88 -0.63
N PHE A 461 12.76 -4.84 -0.22
CA PHE A 461 12.07 -3.62 0.24
C PHE A 461 12.33 -3.28 1.72
N VAL A 462 13.12 -4.10 2.44
CA VAL A 462 13.48 -3.89 3.86
C VAL A 462 14.49 -2.74 4.04
N THR A 463 15.62 -2.80 3.32
CA THR A 463 16.64 -1.72 3.26
C THR A 463 17.20 -1.56 1.84
N PRO A 464 17.63 -0.37 1.39
CA PRO A 464 18.12 -0.19 0.00
C PRO A 464 19.38 -1.01 -0.33
N SER A 465 20.07 -1.51 0.71
CA SER A 465 21.24 -2.37 0.62
C SER A 465 20.92 -3.86 0.44
N MET A 466 19.64 -4.26 0.51
CA MET A 466 19.25 -5.64 0.20
C MET A 466 19.08 -5.80 -1.30
N PRO A 467 19.63 -6.88 -1.89
CA PRO A 467 19.54 -7.10 -3.33
C PRO A 467 18.12 -7.49 -3.74
N ASP A 468 17.74 -7.08 -4.93
CA ASP A 468 16.62 -7.65 -5.67
C ASP A 468 16.92 -9.11 -6.09
N PRO A 469 15.96 -9.83 -6.71
CA PRO A 469 16.18 -11.20 -7.17
C PRO A 469 17.34 -11.40 -8.16
N THR A 470 17.87 -10.32 -8.76
CA THR A 470 19.01 -10.35 -9.70
C THR A 470 20.36 -10.05 -9.02
N GLY A 471 20.36 -9.74 -7.72
CA GLY A 471 21.56 -9.33 -6.99
C GLY A 471 21.82 -7.83 -7.00
N THR A 472 20.92 -7.02 -7.59
CA THR A 472 21.09 -5.56 -7.73
C THR A 472 20.60 -4.84 -6.48
N VAL A 473 21.38 -3.89 -5.96
CA VAL A 473 21.01 -3.00 -4.83
C VAL A 473 20.84 -1.55 -5.31
N ALA A 474 20.20 -0.70 -4.50
CA ALA A 474 20.00 0.72 -4.83
C ALA A 474 21.32 1.43 -5.18
N ALA A 475 22.42 1.08 -4.50
CA ALA A 475 23.74 1.66 -4.77
C ALA A 475 24.29 1.35 -6.17
N ASN A 476 23.82 0.28 -6.82
CA ASN A 476 24.22 -0.05 -8.19
C ASN A 476 23.59 0.90 -9.23
N VAL A 477 22.39 1.41 -8.94
CA VAL A 477 21.62 2.28 -9.84
C VAL A 477 21.65 3.76 -9.44
N ALA A 478 22.33 4.09 -8.34
CA ALA A 478 22.44 5.44 -7.79
C ALA A 478 22.96 6.47 -8.81
N GLY A 479 22.20 7.52 -9.03
CA GLY A 479 22.51 8.58 -10.01
C GLY A 479 22.40 8.13 -11.46
N ARG A 480 21.72 7.00 -11.71
CA ARG A 480 21.41 6.44 -13.04
C ARG A 480 19.94 6.02 -13.14
N GLU A 481 19.14 6.38 -12.15
CA GLU A 481 17.73 6.02 -12.08
C GLU A 481 16.98 6.64 -13.27
N PRO A 482 16.27 5.84 -14.09
CA PRO A 482 15.58 6.34 -15.27
C PRO A 482 14.39 7.24 -14.92
N LEU A 483 14.28 8.40 -15.59
CA LEU A 483 13.12 9.30 -15.49
C LEU A 483 11.94 8.77 -16.29
N LEU A 484 12.19 7.90 -17.27
CA LEU A 484 11.18 7.32 -18.14
C LEU A 484 10.86 5.88 -17.75
N ARG A 485 9.64 5.47 -18.04
CA ARG A 485 9.23 4.08 -17.91
C ARG A 485 9.98 3.26 -18.96
N PHE A 486 10.56 2.15 -18.54
CA PHE A 486 11.09 1.17 -19.46
C PHE A 486 9.94 0.48 -20.22
N SER A 487 9.96 0.55 -21.54
CA SER A 487 9.11 -0.27 -22.42
C SER A 487 9.99 -1.16 -23.29
N ALA A 488 9.71 -2.46 -23.29
CA ALA A 488 10.28 -3.39 -24.24
C ALA A 488 9.30 -3.54 -25.42
N ASP A 489 9.77 -3.34 -26.65
CA ASP A 489 9.02 -3.74 -27.83
C ASP A 489 9.16 -5.25 -27.99
N PHE A 490 8.02 -5.96 -28.01
CA PHE A 490 7.94 -7.41 -28.21
C PHE A 490 8.70 -7.89 -29.45
N LEU A 491 8.78 -7.06 -30.50
CA LEU A 491 9.53 -7.40 -31.71
C LEU A 491 11.05 -7.31 -31.54
N SER A 492 11.52 -6.53 -30.56
CA SER A 492 12.94 -6.27 -30.30
C SER A 492 13.51 -7.12 -29.16
N ASP A 493 12.68 -7.46 -28.17
CA ASP A 493 13.03 -8.31 -27.04
C ASP A 493 11.77 -9.06 -26.55
N PRO A 494 11.45 -10.21 -27.17
CA PRO A 494 10.27 -11.00 -26.83
C PRO A 494 10.25 -11.41 -25.36
N LEU A 495 11.43 -11.69 -24.79
CA LEU A 495 11.57 -12.08 -23.39
C LEU A 495 11.23 -10.89 -22.47
N ALA A 496 11.78 -9.70 -22.70
CA ALA A 496 11.45 -8.52 -21.89
C ALA A 496 9.98 -8.06 -22.01
N ALA A 497 9.35 -8.27 -23.18
CA ALA A 497 7.93 -8.01 -23.36
C ALA A 497 7.05 -9.08 -22.70
N ILE A 498 7.55 -10.31 -22.57
CA ILE A 498 6.94 -11.40 -21.82
C ILE A 498 7.04 -11.08 -20.30
N PHE A 499 8.21 -10.73 -19.76
CA PHE A 499 8.46 -10.41 -18.33
C PHE A 499 7.85 -9.07 -17.82
N ASN A 500 6.90 -8.48 -18.55
CA ASN A 500 6.36 -7.15 -18.26
C ASN A 500 5.63 -7.06 -16.89
N GLN A 501 5.11 -8.18 -16.38
CA GLN A 501 4.30 -8.20 -15.15
C GLN A 501 5.09 -8.18 -13.86
N GLU A 502 6.34 -8.65 -13.84
CA GLU A 502 7.20 -8.64 -12.64
C GLU A 502 8.42 -7.74 -12.80
N ARG A 503 8.49 -6.94 -13.87
CA ARG A 503 9.58 -5.95 -14.06
C ARG A 503 9.74 -5.04 -12.85
N HIS A 504 8.66 -4.79 -12.12
CA HIS A 504 8.65 -3.96 -10.92
C HIS A 504 9.25 -4.69 -9.70
N LEU A 505 9.50 -6.00 -9.76
CA LEU A 505 10.21 -6.75 -8.73
C LEU A 505 11.72 -6.67 -8.88
N ILE A 506 12.25 -6.07 -9.94
CA ILE A 506 13.68 -5.80 -10.11
C ILE A 506 13.94 -4.30 -10.27
N TYR A 507 15.19 -3.90 -10.07
CA TYR A 507 15.59 -2.54 -10.42
C TYR A 507 15.47 -2.31 -11.93
N PRO A 508 15.02 -1.11 -12.36
CA PRO A 508 14.90 -0.81 -13.78
C PRO A 508 16.27 -0.75 -14.46
N LEU A 509 16.30 -1.12 -15.74
CA LEU A 509 17.49 -0.98 -16.57
C LEU A 509 17.80 0.50 -16.80
N THR A 510 19.02 0.91 -16.46
CA THR A 510 19.44 2.32 -16.47
C THR A 510 20.15 2.76 -17.77
N ASP A 511 20.39 1.84 -18.69
CA ASP A 511 21.22 2.09 -19.87
C ASP A 511 20.44 2.80 -20.98
N GLY A 512 21.01 3.89 -21.52
CA GLY A 512 20.47 4.63 -22.66
C GLY A 512 19.78 5.96 -22.32
N GLU A 513 19.53 6.25 -21.04
CA GLU A 513 18.93 7.51 -20.61
C GLU A 513 19.99 8.61 -20.40
N LYS A 514 19.74 9.81 -20.99
CA LYS A 514 20.71 10.93 -20.97
C LYS A 514 20.62 11.83 -19.75
N SER A 515 19.50 11.77 -19.02
CA SER A 515 19.22 12.58 -17.84
C SER A 515 18.85 11.65 -16.70
N ALA A 516 19.69 11.56 -15.67
CA ALA A 516 19.42 10.73 -14.50
C ALA A 516 18.79 11.56 -13.38
N VAL A 517 18.05 10.88 -12.50
CA VAL A 517 17.54 11.46 -11.25
C VAL A 517 18.72 11.69 -10.29
N GLN A 518 18.62 12.67 -9.39
CA GLN A 518 19.59 12.78 -8.30
C GLN A 518 19.42 11.59 -7.34
N PRO A 519 20.51 10.93 -6.88
CA PRO A 519 20.37 9.93 -5.83
C PRO A 519 19.90 10.58 -4.53
N ALA A 520 19.14 9.83 -3.74
CA ALA A 520 18.76 10.24 -2.40
C ALA A 520 20.00 10.56 -1.52
N PRO A 521 19.83 11.22 -0.36
CA PRO A 521 20.93 11.45 0.57
C PRO A 521 21.73 10.18 0.84
N ALA A 522 23.06 10.26 0.79
CA ALA A 522 23.94 9.09 0.95
C ALA A 522 23.71 8.33 2.27
N SER A 523 23.21 8.99 3.31
CA SER A 523 22.84 8.36 4.58
C SER A 523 21.72 7.33 4.44
N TYR A 524 20.89 7.40 3.39
CA TYR A 524 19.72 6.55 3.23
C TYR A 524 20.05 5.13 2.76
N PHE A 525 21.11 4.96 1.96
CA PHE A 525 21.44 3.72 1.25
C PHE A 525 21.65 2.47 2.13
N THR A 526 21.89 2.66 3.43
CA THR A 526 22.18 1.57 4.39
C THR A 526 21.24 1.59 5.59
N GLN A 527 20.16 2.36 5.53
CA GLN A 527 19.26 2.61 6.66
C GLN A 527 17.87 2.04 6.41
N PHE A 528 17.11 1.79 7.47
CA PHE A 528 15.67 1.50 7.44
C PHE A 528 14.84 2.78 7.25
N ALA A 529 13.56 2.65 6.87
CA ALA A 529 12.67 3.78 6.61
C ALA A 529 12.49 4.68 7.85
N THR A 530 12.59 4.08 9.03
CA THR A 530 12.59 4.78 10.32
C THR A 530 13.68 5.86 10.42
N HIS A 531 14.76 5.77 9.62
CA HIS A 531 15.79 6.78 9.55
C HIS A 531 15.29 8.11 8.98
N TYR A 532 14.57 8.10 7.85
CA TYR A 532 13.98 9.34 7.32
C TYR A 532 12.75 9.76 8.12
N ALA A 533 12.04 8.83 8.78
CA ALA A 533 10.81 9.17 9.49
C ALA A 533 11.08 9.90 10.82
N PHE A 534 12.05 9.41 11.61
CA PHE A 534 12.38 9.93 12.94
C PHE A 534 13.81 9.58 13.38
N GLY A 535 14.72 9.36 12.42
CA GLY A 535 16.14 9.16 12.70
C GLY A 535 16.85 10.46 13.06
N ARG A 536 18.07 10.37 13.58
CA ARG A 536 18.85 11.55 13.99
C ARG A 536 19.45 12.25 12.77
N ILE A 537 18.65 13.08 12.11
CA ILE A 537 19.03 13.90 10.97
C ILE A 537 18.67 15.35 11.29
N PRO A 538 19.64 16.26 11.48
CA PRO A 538 19.35 17.64 11.84
C PRO A 538 18.64 18.37 10.70
N VAL A 539 17.60 19.13 11.04
CA VAL A 539 16.96 20.07 10.12
C VAL A 539 17.88 21.27 9.87
N ASP A 540 18.04 21.65 8.61
CA ASP A 540 18.84 22.80 8.21
C ASP A 540 17.95 24.01 7.87
N ASP A 541 17.72 24.90 8.85
CA ASP A 541 16.83 26.07 8.69
C ASP A 541 17.26 27.04 7.59
N ASP A 542 18.57 27.19 7.38
CA ASP A 542 19.09 28.06 6.32
C ASP A 542 18.82 27.45 4.93
N LEU A 543 18.79 26.12 4.80
CA LEU A 543 18.33 25.47 3.57
C LEU A 543 16.87 25.82 3.31
N VAL A 544 15.99 25.60 4.28
CA VAL A 544 14.54 25.86 4.15
C VAL A 544 14.27 27.33 3.80
N THR A 545 15.02 28.25 4.42
CA THR A 545 14.93 29.68 4.14
C THR A 545 15.39 30.03 2.73
N GLN A 546 16.47 29.41 2.23
CA GLN A 546 16.91 29.59 0.84
C GLN A 546 15.88 29.04 -0.16
N LEU A 547 15.28 27.88 0.12
CA LEU A 547 14.24 27.31 -0.74
C LEU A 547 13.00 28.21 -0.80
N ALA A 548 12.54 28.74 0.34
CA ALA A 548 11.45 29.73 0.37
C ALA A 548 11.79 30.98 -0.45
N ALA A 549 13.00 31.52 -0.30
CA ALA A 549 13.43 32.71 -1.04
C ALA A 549 13.55 32.46 -2.55
N MET A 550 13.98 31.26 -2.97
CA MET A 550 14.00 30.86 -4.38
C MET A 550 12.59 30.85 -4.98
N GLN A 551 11.61 30.35 -4.22
CA GLN A 551 10.21 30.36 -4.63
C GLN A 551 9.64 31.79 -4.73
N ASP A 552 9.96 32.67 -3.79
CA ASP A 552 9.51 34.06 -3.78
C ASP A 552 10.12 34.91 -4.91
N ALA A 553 11.36 34.60 -5.30
CA ALA A 553 12.06 35.32 -6.36
C ALA A 553 11.38 35.18 -7.74
N GLY A 554 10.59 34.12 -7.93
CA GLY A 554 9.92 33.79 -9.19
C GLY A 554 10.89 33.28 -10.27
N GLY A 555 10.39 32.44 -11.17
CA GLY A 555 11.16 31.82 -12.25
C GLY A 555 11.64 30.39 -11.95
N ASP A 556 12.16 29.71 -12.97
CA ASP A 556 12.72 28.36 -12.81
C ASP A 556 14.12 28.47 -12.18
N PRO A 557 14.37 27.90 -10.98
CA PRO A 557 15.70 27.85 -10.42
C PRO A 557 16.59 27.01 -11.31
N ASP A 558 17.85 27.43 -11.43
CA ASP A 558 18.87 26.66 -12.10
C ASP A 558 19.00 25.29 -11.43
N GLU A 559 18.63 24.23 -12.16
CA GLU A 559 18.67 22.85 -11.70
C GLU A 559 20.07 22.49 -11.19
N ALA A 560 21.14 22.97 -11.81
CA ALA A 560 22.50 22.72 -11.33
C ALA A 560 22.77 23.37 -9.96
N ALA A 561 22.24 24.57 -9.71
CA ALA A 561 22.36 25.25 -8.43
C ALA A 561 21.53 24.55 -7.34
N LEU A 562 20.34 24.08 -7.68
CA LEU A 562 19.46 23.34 -6.76
C LEU A 562 20.07 21.98 -6.39
N LEU A 563 20.60 21.24 -7.36
CA LEU A 563 21.35 20.00 -7.14
C LEU A 563 22.57 20.23 -6.25
N ALA A 564 23.33 21.31 -6.47
CA ALA A 564 24.48 21.64 -5.65
C ALA A 564 24.12 21.98 -4.20
N LEU A 565 22.95 22.60 -3.99
CA LEU A 565 22.42 22.96 -2.68
C LEU A 565 21.94 21.72 -1.92
N LEU A 566 21.14 20.88 -2.56
CA LEU A 566 20.51 19.69 -1.94
C LEU A 566 21.46 18.50 -1.82
N GLY A 567 22.48 18.40 -2.68
CA GLY A 567 23.48 17.32 -2.60
C GLY A 567 24.41 17.36 -1.38
N LYS A 568 24.38 18.43 -0.58
CA LYS A 568 25.27 18.63 0.59
C LYS A 568 24.54 18.87 1.91
N ARG A 569 23.22 19.04 1.86
CA ARG A 569 22.39 19.51 2.98
C ARG A 569 21.17 18.61 3.08
N THR A 570 20.50 18.63 4.22
CA THR A 570 19.33 17.78 4.47
C THR A 570 18.20 18.60 5.06
N LEU A 571 16.96 18.21 4.78
CA LEU A 571 15.77 18.80 5.41
C LEU A 571 15.46 18.19 6.79
N GLY A 572 16.25 17.22 7.25
CA GLY A 572 16.03 16.48 8.49
C GLY A 572 15.27 15.17 8.27
N ASN A 573 14.57 14.71 9.32
CA ASN A 573 13.62 13.60 9.26
C ASN A 573 12.18 14.12 9.25
N GLY A 574 11.20 13.28 8.91
CA GLY A 574 9.79 13.66 8.74
C GLY A 574 9.19 14.28 10.01
N LEU A 575 9.41 13.67 11.17
CA LEU A 575 8.90 14.18 12.46
C LEU A 575 9.45 15.58 12.81
N ASP A 576 10.77 15.74 12.77
CA ASP A 576 11.42 17.01 13.14
C ASP A 576 11.17 18.08 12.10
N PHE A 577 11.11 17.70 10.81
CA PHE A 577 10.81 18.63 9.72
C PHE A 577 9.38 19.14 9.79
N SER A 578 8.38 18.31 10.10
CA SER A 578 7.00 18.76 10.33
C SER A 578 6.90 19.75 11.50
N GLY A 579 7.59 19.47 12.61
CA GLY A 579 7.69 20.43 13.73
C GLY A 579 8.38 21.73 13.32
N HIS A 580 9.41 21.66 12.48
CA HIS A 580 10.09 22.84 11.94
C HIS A 580 9.18 23.69 11.05
N LEU A 581 8.44 23.07 10.12
CA LEU A 581 7.48 23.77 9.26
C LEU A 581 6.37 24.44 10.09
N TYR A 582 5.90 23.77 11.14
CA TYR A 582 4.91 24.35 12.05
C TYR A 582 5.45 25.59 12.75
N GLY A 583 6.67 25.51 13.31
CA GLY A 583 7.34 26.64 13.94
C GLY A 583 7.55 27.81 12.98
N ARG A 584 7.89 27.54 11.70
CA ARG A 584 8.00 28.58 10.66
C ARG A 584 6.68 29.30 10.45
N TRP A 585 5.59 28.57 10.20
CA TRP A 585 4.26 29.14 10.05
C TRP A 585 3.83 29.93 11.30
N PHE A 586 4.11 29.41 12.50
CA PHE A 586 3.74 30.08 13.74
C PHE A 586 4.40 31.46 13.86
N ARG A 587 5.66 31.58 13.41
CA ARG A 587 6.43 32.83 13.33
C ARG A 587 6.05 33.74 12.15
N GLY A 588 5.08 33.34 11.32
CA GLY A 588 4.68 34.09 10.13
C GLY A 588 5.65 33.97 8.96
N LEU A 589 6.50 32.93 8.95
CA LEU A 589 7.40 32.61 7.85
C LEU A 589 6.71 31.64 6.89
N ARG A 590 7.03 31.77 5.60
CA ARG A 590 6.49 30.92 4.54
C ARG A 590 6.96 29.47 4.67
N ILE A 591 6.03 28.54 4.45
CA ILE A 591 6.25 27.11 4.17
C ILE A 591 6.51 26.97 2.65
N PRO A 592 7.69 26.48 2.23
CA PRO A 592 7.95 26.24 0.81
C PRO A 592 6.98 25.22 0.21
N ASP A 593 6.66 25.37 -1.07
CA ASP A 593 5.96 24.34 -1.84
C ASP A 593 6.96 23.25 -2.23
N PHE A 594 6.65 22.02 -1.85
CA PHE A 594 7.41 20.82 -2.15
C PHE A 594 6.67 19.93 -3.16
N ASN A 595 7.44 19.17 -3.93
CA ASN A 595 6.96 18.01 -4.67
C ASN A 595 6.98 16.82 -3.72
N LEU A 596 5.81 16.40 -3.25
CA LEU A 596 5.71 15.33 -2.26
C LEU A 596 6.27 14.03 -2.82
N ASP A 597 6.11 13.76 -4.13
CA ASP A 597 6.62 12.55 -4.78
C ASP A 597 8.15 12.52 -5.02
N SER A 598 8.85 13.64 -4.78
CA SER A 598 10.29 13.83 -5.06
C SER A 598 10.72 13.32 -6.44
N ASP A 599 9.98 13.68 -7.46
CA ASP A 599 10.08 13.21 -8.85
C ASP A 599 11.46 13.46 -9.54
N ARG A 600 12.38 14.18 -8.87
CA ARG A 600 13.78 14.42 -9.26
C ARG A 600 14.81 13.86 -8.26
N GLY A 601 14.37 13.00 -7.34
CA GLY A 601 15.20 12.44 -6.26
C GLY A 601 15.28 13.34 -5.03
N TYR A 602 14.64 14.50 -5.07
CA TYR A 602 14.52 15.46 -3.99
C TYR A 602 13.16 16.16 -4.06
N GLY A 603 12.63 16.55 -2.90
CA GLY A 603 11.27 17.08 -2.76
C GLY A 603 11.06 18.54 -3.18
N PHE A 604 12.04 19.23 -3.78
CA PHE A 604 11.91 20.67 -4.08
C PHE A 604 11.93 21.01 -5.57
N LEU A 605 10.93 21.79 -5.95
CA LEU A 605 10.37 22.04 -7.28
C LEU A 605 9.99 20.83 -8.12
N CYS A 606 8.81 21.00 -8.70
CA CYS A 606 8.11 19.97 -9.43
C CYS A 606 8.63 19.87 -10.85
N TRP A 607 8.38 18.72 -11.48
CA TRP A 607 8.79 18.52 -12.85
C TRP A 607 8.19 19.58 -13.79
N ARG A 608 9.07 20.16 -14.62
CA ARG A 608 8.79 21.01 -15.79
C ARG A 608 9.79 20.61 -16.88
N GLN A 609 9.39 20.55 -18.15
CA GLN A 609 10.37 20.35 -19.23
C GLN A 609 11.08 21.66 -19.55
N LYS A 610 12.31 21.56 -20.05
CA LYS A 610 13.10 22.71 -20.44
C LYS A 610 12.44 23.41 -21.63
N GLY A 611 11.93 24.63 -21.39
CA GLY A 611 11.28 25.45 -22.41
C GLY A 611 9.76 25.44 -22.35
N ASP A 612 9.17 24.61 -21.48
CA ASP A 612 7.75 24.74 -21.15
C ASP A 612 7.52 26.02 -20.35
N SER A 613 6.35 26.63 -20.53
CA SER A 613 5.78 27.52 -19.52
C SER A 613 5.73 26.77 -18.18
N PRO A 614 5.90 27.46 -17.04
CA PRO A 614 5.43 26.95 -15.76
C PRO A 614 4.06 26.27 -15.95
N ASN A 615 4.02 24.93 -15.82
CA ASN A 615 2.80 24.11 -15.80
C ASN A 615 2.19 23.61 -17.14
N GLU A 616 2.86 23.71 -18.30
CA GLU A 616 2.28 23.21 -19.58
C GLU A 616 3.27 22.40 -20.45
N PRO A 617 3.54 21.12 -20.12
CA PRO A 617 4.30 20.26 -21.02
C PRO A 617 3.44 19.81 -22.21
N THR A 618 3.42 20.55 -23.32
CA THR A 618 2.56 20.23 -24.49
C THR A 618 2.76 18.83 -25.11
N ARG A 619 3.86 18.13 -24.80
CA ARG A 619 4.11 16.71 -25.16
C ARG A 619 5.23 16.14 -24.29
N LEU A 620 5.13 14.89 -23.83
CA LEU A 620 6.31 14.16 -23.33
C LEU A 620 7.34 14.05 -24.47
N ILE A 621 8.52 14.63 -24.29
CA ILE A 621 9.67 14.31 -25.15
C ILE A 621 10.10 12.87 -24.84
N THR A 622 9.41 11.93 -25.47
CA THR A 622 9.80 10.52 -25.53
C THR A 622 10.84 10.39 -26.64
N ASN A 623 12.02 9.83 -26.32
CA ASN A 623 13.03 9.42 -27.29
C ASN A 623 13.25 10.38 -28.47
N ILE A 624 13.89 11.52 -28.23
CA ILE A 624 14.54 12.26 -29.32
C ILE A 624 15.73 11.45 -29.84
N ASP A 625 15.60 10.82 -31.02
CA ASP A 625 16.56 10.26 -32.02
C ASP A 625 18.03 9.95 -31.63
N GLN A 626 18.37 9.87 -30.35
CA GLN A 626 19.72 9.87 -29.83
C GLN A 626 19.90 8.94 -28.61
N ALA A 627 18.88 8.15 -28.27
CA ALA A 627 19.00 6.98 -27.41
C ALA A 627 19.13 5.76 -28.33
N ASP A 628 20.23 5.03 -28.21
CA ASP A 628 20.51 3.81 -28.97
C ASP A 628 20.06 2.62 -28.12
N PRO A 629 18.94 1.94 -28.46
CA PRO A 629 18.46 0.79 -27.72
C PRO A 629 19.33 -0.42 -28.08
N ARG A 630 20.57 -0.45 -27.60
CA ARG A 630 21.37 -1.69 -27.68
C ARG A 630 21.06 -2.57 -26.49
N THR A 631 20.74 -3.80 -26.83
CA THR A 631 20.52 -4.96 -25.98
C THR A 631 21.49 -4.97 -24.80
N VAL A 632 20.99 -4.78 -23.59
CA VAL A 632 21.72 -5.08 -22.36
C VAL A 632 21.45 -6.54 -22.06
N SER A 633 22.42 -7.41 -22.33
CA SER A 633 22.33 -8.81 -21.92
C SER A 633 22.51 -8.88 -20.40
N LEU A 634 21.43 -9.21 -19.68
CA LEU A 634 21.51 -9.65 -18.29
C LEU A 634 22.42 -10.88 -18.23
N THR A 635 23.61 -10.74 -17.64
CA THR A 635 24.43 -11.90 -17.32
C THR A 635 23.95 -12.43 -15.98
N ILE A 636 23.09 -13.45 -16.01
CA ILE A 636 22.73 -14.21 -14.82
C ILE A 636 24.05 -14.82 -14.31
N LEU A 637 24.52 -14.37 -13.15
CA LEU A 637 25.66 -15.00 -12.49
C LEU A 637 25.17 -16.35 -11.92
N PRO A 638 25.95 -17.43 -12.11
CA PRO A 638 25.53 -18.81 -11.81
C PRO A 638 25.26 -19.08 -10.34
#